data_AF-A0A7C3N4A0-F1
#
_entry.id   AF-A0A7C3N4A0-F1
#
_cell.length_a   1.000
_cell.length_b   1.000
_cell.length_c   1.000
_cell.angle_alpha   90.00
_cell.angle_beta   90.00
_cell.angle_gamma   90.00
#
_symmetry.space_group_name_H-M   'P 1'
#
loop_
_entity.id
_entity.type
_entity.pdbx_description
1 polymer ?
#
loop_
_entity_poly.entity_id
_entity_poly.type
_entity_poly.pdbx_seq_one_letter_code
_entity_poly.pdbx_strand_id
1 'polypeptide(L)'
;EEALKSEWKRLADKIWMQLKREIPELKRAEGIWQRQIEQFSEIYWAIYKWDKNPEDVAEQFKKLTSNDRYERWINEFKEMGRGWGINIGSVYSACYELTERALGARKAFRDFKDRAEPAGKCSLCGERQALSDLGGQVTQNWRDHEKEFWHKVAEKFAGDVAPEGRERLCAICTVKRFVAKFVFAKELGISHEFPSTDSIATATFVEALFEKWQNAKEHVSQLLATIRSDKRWERIAFVGMGIPKLEQDAEKLGAEAQDLINLDGEWLFAESYDPKRIQRAHGIEVDDKLAQKLQEARKALNELYKIAQPSDYYAVLFMDGDYMGRWLSGTHEGLPKFAELLHPKVREQLEQQPEWQTVLETQRLISPSLHAAISEALANFALNAVPYVVEELHAGRLVYAGGDDVLALLPLSDALSVARKLRALFSGEATRQSDGNIFVEFGSNQWSGWLDWNGQKLLTMGNRATASIGIVVAHRLHPLRDVLRQGREAEEDAKERYGRNAICVRWLKRSGEPVQMGTKFFYHDHCINDALQLLLEFADLMQEKISRGFATDLMQESFALAGLDAKAQEAELRRLLKRRRKSDASLSEEQINDWAQKLARLAVALDTHADHTADPFDLTRPQRGIVELGKWLTFLRFLTEGGEE
;
A
#
# COMPACT_ATOMS: atom_id res chain seq x y z
N GLU A 1 -1.56 -29.91 1.83
CA GLU A 1 -2.26 -29.45 3.05
C GLU A 1 -1.50 -29.83 4.32
N GLU A 2 -1.23 -31.12 4.53
CA GLU A 2 -0.52 -31.61 5.73
C GLU A 2 0.79 -30.89 6.01
N ALA A 3 1.63 -30.66 4.99
CA ALA A 3 2.88 -29.92 5.13
C ALA A 3 2.67 -28.50 5.70
N LEU A 4 1.68 -27.75 5.21
CA LEU A 4 1.37 -26.41 5.70
C LEU A 4 0.87 -26.43 7.15
N LYS A 5 -0.02 -27.36 7.49
CA LYS A 5 -0.53 -27.51 8.87
C LYS A 5 0.55 -27.95 9.84
N SER A 6 1.41 -28.88 9.42
CA SER A 6 2.55 -29.34 10.20
C SER A 6 3.53 -28.21 10.46
N GLU A 7 3.80 -27.39 9.44
CA GLU A 7 4.71 -26.25 9.57
C GLU A 7 4.12 -25.17 10.48
N TRP A 8 2.84 -24.82 10.30
CA TRP A 8 2.14 -23.91 11.21
C TRP A 8 2.20 -24.39 12.67
N LYS A 9 1.91 -25.68 12.91
CA LYS A 9 2.00 -26.28 14.23
C LYS A 9 3.42 -26.23 14.78
N ARG A 10 4.44 -26.52 13.97
CA ARG A 10 5.85 -26.40 14.36
C ARG A 10 6.22 -24.99 14.81
N LEU A 11 5.79 -23.97 14.06
CA LEU A 11 6.02 -22.57 14.42
C LEU A 11 5.34 -22.23 15.74
N ALA A 12 4.06 -22.60 15.89
CA ALA A 12 3.31 -22.40 17.12
C ALA A 12 3.96 -23.10 18.33
N ASP A 13 4.35 -24.37 18.19
CA ASP A 13 4.97 -25.15 19.25
C ASP A 13 6.31 -24.54 19.71
N LYS A 14 7.12 -24.01 18.78
CA LYS A 14 8.36 -23.29 19.13
C LYS A 14 8.08 -22.06 19.98
N ILE A 15 7.07 -21.26 19.62
CA ILE A 15 6.66 -20.09 20.41
C ILE A 15 6.10 -20.51 21.76
N TRP A 16 5.24 -21.53 21.79
CA TRP A 16 4.67 -22.04 23.02
C TRP A 16 5.75 -22.51 24.01
N MET A 17 6.73 -23.29 23.55
CA MET A 17 7.84 -23.76 24.38
C MET A 17 8.68 -22.60 24.92
N GLN A 18 8.97 -21.60 24.08
CA GLN A 18 9.73 -20.42 24.48
C GLN A 18 8.98 -19.62 25.56
N LEU A 19 7.69 -19.35 25.36
CA LEU A 19 6.87 -18.61 26.31
C LEU A 19 6.70 -19.36 27.63
N LYS A 20 6.44 -20.68 27.57
CA LYS A 20 6.27 -21.54 28.75
C LYS A 20 7.54 -21.61 29.61
N ARG A 21 8.72 -21.50 29.00
CA ARG A 21 10.00 -21.46 29.73
C ARG A 21 10.13 -20.20 30.58
N GLU A 22 9.74 -19.05 30.03
CA GLU A 22 9.84 -17.75 30.71
C GLU A 22 8.68 -17.51 31.69
N ILE A 23 7.53 -18.15 31.46
CA ILE A 23 6.27 -17.97 32.21
C ILE A 23 5.63 -19.35 32.44
N PRO A 24 5.95 -20.06 33.53
CA PRO A 24 5.43 -21.40 33.81
C PRO A 24 3.90 -21.50 33.90
N GLU A 25 3.23 -20.42 34.30
CA GLU A 25 1.77 -20.30 34.44
C GLU A 25 1.03 -20.45 33.10
N LEU A 26 1.71 -20.23 31.97
CA LEU A 26 1.15 -20.44 30.62
C LEU A 26 0.60 -21.85 30.41
N LYS A 27 1.08 -22.85 31.17
CA LYS A 27 0.53 -24.22 31.12
C LYS A 27 -0.98 -24.26 31.32
N ARG A 28 -1.56 -23.31 32.08
CA ARG A 28 -3.01 -23.24 32.30
C ARG A 28 -3.79 -22.81 31.05
N ALA A 29 -3.14 -22.10 30.13
CA ALA A 29 -3.73 -21.64 28.87
C ALA A 29 -3.64 -22.70 27.74
N GLU A 30 -3.09 -23.89 27.99
CA GLU A 30 -2.82 -24.92 26.97
C GLU A 30 -4.08 -25.35 26.20
N GLY A 31 -5.22 -25.47 26.90
CA GLY A 31 -6.49 -25.80 26.25
C GLY A 31 -6.98 -24.72 25.28
N ILE A 32 -6.78 -23.43 25.62
CA ILE A 32 -7.10 -22.30 24.74
C ILE A 32 -6.14 -22.30 23.54
N TRP A 33 -4.85 -22.51 23.80
CA TRP A 33 -3.81 -22.57 22.78
C TRP A 33 -4.11 -23.64 21.72
N GLN A 34 -4.25 -24.90 22.13
CA GLN A 34 -4.48 -26.01 21.19
C GLN A 34 -5.74 -25.81 20.36
N ARG A 35 -6.86 -25.44 21.02
CA ARG A 35 -8.13 -25.15 20.34
C ARG A 35 -7.95 -24.11 19.23
N GLN A 36 -7.26 -23.01 19.53
CA GLN A 36 -7.12 -21.90 18.58
C GLN A 36 -6.10 -22.19 17.47
N ILE A 37 -4.99 -22.87 17.77
CA ILE A 37 -3.96 -23.24 16.79
C ILE A 37 -4.52 -24.25 15.77
N GLU A 38 -5.29 -25.24 16.20
CA GLU A 38 -5.88 -26.27 15.31
C GLU A 38 -6.93 -25.71 14.32
N GLN A 39 -7.52 -24.58 14.65
CA GLN A 39 -8.53 -23.92 13.81
C GLN A 39 -7.93 -23.09 12.67
N PHE A 40 -6.63 -22.81 12.69
CA PHE A 40 -5.93 -22.05 11.66
C PHE A 40 -4.92 -22.96 10.95
N SER A 41 -4.81 -22.97 9.62
CA SER A 41 -5.51 -22.23 8.58
C SER A 41 -6.51 -23.08 7.79
N GLU A 42 -7.50 -22.43 7.17
CA GLU A 42 -8.39 -23.06 6.19
C GLU A 42 -7.65 -23.11 4.83
N ILE A 43 -7.55 -24.30 4.23
CA ILE A 43 -6.85 -24.53 2.97
C ILE A 43 -7.85 -25.10 1.96
N TYR A 44 -8.00 -24.42 0.83
CA TYR A 44 -8.89 -24.83 -0.25
C TYR A 44 -8.08 -25.07 -1.52
N TRP A 45 -8.43 -26.11 -2.25
CA TRP A 45 -7.82 -26.44 -3.54
C TRP A 45 -8.88 -27.03 -4.47
N ALA A 46 -8.67 -26.86 -5.77
CA ALA A 46 -9.43 -27.49 -6.83
C ALA A 46 -8.46 -27.97 -7.90
N ILE A 47 -8.74 -29.12 -8.50
CA ILE A 47 -7.94 -29.68 -9.60
C ILE A 47 -8.90 -30.03 -10.72
N TYR A 48 -8.59 -29.55 -11.91
CA TYR A 48 -9.25 -30.00 -13.13
C TYR A 48 -8.31 -30.93 -13.90
N LYS A 49 -8.75 -32.18 -14.09
CA LYS A 49 -8.04 -33.13 -14.93
C LYS A 49 -8.39 -32.85 -16.39
N TRP A 50 -7.37 -32.57 -17.19
CA TRP A 50 -7.54 -32.26 -18.60
C TRP A 50 -8.12 -33.47 -19.36
N ASP A 51 -9.12 -33.23 -20.19
CA ASP A 51 -9.65 -34.24 -21.11
C ASP A 51 -8.65 -34.58 -22.22
N LYS A 52 -8.99 -35.52 -23.10
CA LYS A 52 -8.10 -35.93 -24.19
C LYS A 52 -8.15 -34.99 -25.38
N ASN A 53 -9.34 -34.47 -25.70
CA ASN A 53 -9.57 -33.64 -26.87
C ASN A 53 -10.09 -32.25 -26.48
N PRO A 54 -9.77 -31.20 -27.25
CA PRO A 54 -10.26 -29.84 -26.98
C PRO A 54 -11.79 -29.72 -27.10
N GLU A 55 -12.44 -30.52 -27.94
CA GLU A 55 -13.89 -30.55 -28.08
C GLU A 55 -14.59 -31.03 -26.80
N ASP A 56 -14.03 -32.05 -26.14
CA ASP A 56 -14.58 -32.59 -24.88
C ASP A 56 -14.56 -31.52 -23.78
N VAL A 57 -13.47 -30.76 -23.70
CA VAL A 57 -13.33 -29.62 -22.76
C VAL A 57 -14.36 -28.54 -23.07
N ALA A 58 -14.55 -28.20 -24.35
CA ALA A 58 -15.51 -27.18 -24.77
C ALA A 58 -16.97 -27.59 -24.49
N GLU A 59 -17.32 -28.86 -24.75
CA GLU A 59 -18.64 -29.42 -24.42
C GLU A 59 -18.87 -29.39 -22.91
N GLN A 60 -17.89 -29.82 -22.11
CA GLN A 60 -17.98 -29.78 -20.65
C GLN A 60 -18.15 -28.34 -20.15
N PHE A 61 -17.39 -27.39 -20.72
CA PHE A 61 -17.50 -25.98 -20.38
C PHE A 61 -18.91 -25.46 -20.65
N LYS A 62 -19.47 -25.73 -21.84
CA LYS A 62 -20.84 -25.35 -22.19
C LYS A 62 -21.86 -25.96 -21.28
N LYS A 63 -21.74 -27.26 -20.97
CA LYS A 63 -22.65 -27.96 -20.05
C LYS A 63 -22.67 -27.34 -18.65
N LEU A 64 -21.50 -26.93 -18.13
CA LEU A 64 -21.38 -26.40 -16.77
C LEU A 64 -21.65 -24.90 -16.67
N THR A 65 -21.43 -24.12 -17.73
CA THR A 65 -21.51 -22.66 -17.71
C THR A 65 -22.64 -22.08 -18.56
N SER A 66 -23.29 -22.90 -19.38
CA SER A 66 -24.22 -22.48 -20.44
C SER A 66 -23.60 -21.51 -21.47
N ASN A 67 -22.27 -21.45 -21.55
CA ASN A 67 -21.54 -20.59 -22.48
C ASN A 67 -20.78 -21.45 -23.51
N ASP A 68 -21.01 -21.18 -24.79
CA ASP A 68 -20.50 -21.95 -25.92
C ASP A 68 -19.25 -21.34 -26.59
N ARG A 69 -18.62 -20.32 -25.99
CA ARG A 69 -17.56 -19.53 -26.64
C ARG A 69 -16.38 -20.37 -27.17
N TYR A 70 -16.01 -21.43 -26.47
CA TYR A 70 -14.91 -22.31 -26.89
C TYR A 70 -15.31 -23.26 -28.01
N GLU A 71 -16.55 -23.73 -28.00
CA GLU A 71 -17.11 -24.55 -29.10
C GLU A 71 -17.19 -23.70 -30.38
N ARG A 72 -17.69 -22.46 -30.26
CA ARG A 72 -17.69 -21.50 -31.38
C ARG A 72 -16.28 -21.22 -31.90
N TRP A 73 -15.34 -20.91 -31.01
CA TRP A 73 -13.95 -20.67 -31.38
C TRP A 73 -13.32 -21.87 -32.11
N ILE A 74 -13.55 -23.10 -31.63
CA ILE A 74 -13.08 -24.33 -32.30
C ILE A 74 -13.67 -24.45 -33.70
N ASN A 75 -14.98 -24.24 -33.85
CA ASN A 75 -15.67 -24.37 -35.14
C ASN A 75 -15.18 -23.30 -36.13
N GLU A 76 -15.10 -22.04 -35.71
CA GLU A 76 -14.56 -20.94 -36.50
C GLU A 76 -13.12 -21.26 -36.95
N PHE A 77 -12.26 -21.74 -36.05
CA PHE A 77 -10.87 -22.08 -36.39
C PHE A 77 -10.77 -23.27 -37.35
N LYS A 78 -11.67 -24.26 -37.26
CA LYS A 78 -11.74 -25.40 -38.20
C LYS A 78 -12.20 -24.96 -39.58
N GLU A 79 -13.20 -24.08 -39.66
CA GLU A 79 -13.71 -23.52 -40.91
C GLU A 79 -12.65 -22.69 -41.65
N MET A 80 -11.70 -22.08 -40.92
CA MET A 80 -10.54 -21.40 -41.51
C MET A 80 -9.58 -22.34 -42.27
N GLY A 81 -9.76 -23.67 -42.19
CA GLY A 81 -9.33 -24.62 -43.22
C GLY A 81 -7.82 -24.86 -43.39
N ARG A 82 -6.98 -24.60 -42.38
CA ARG A 82 -5.51 -24.50 -42.57
C ARG A 82 -4.65 -25.64 -42.03
N GLY A 83 -5.19 -26.83 -41.76
CA GLY A 83 -4.38 -28.05 -41.50
C GLY A 83 -3.57 -28.08 -40.19
N TRP A 84 -3.65 -27.05 -39.36
CA TRP A 84 -3.06 -27.04 -38.02
C TRP A 84 -4.01 -27.70 -37.03
N GLY A 85 -3.56 -28.75 -36.34
CA GLY A 85 -4.37 -29.43 -35.33
C GLY A 85 -4.59 -28.53 -34.11
N ILE A 86 -5.86 -28.35 -33.72
CA ILE A 86 -6.21 -27.80 -32.41
C ILE A 86 -5.80 -28.84 -31.37
N ASN A 87 -5.11 -28.40 -30.32
CA ASN A 87 -4.74 -29.26 -29.20
C ASN A 87 -5.37 -28.75 -27.91
N ILE A 88 -5.22 -29.49 -26.82
CA ILE A 88 -5.81 -29.10 -25.53
C ILE A 88 -5.30 -27.75 -25.00
N GLY A 89 -4.06 -27.39 -25.33
CA GLY A 89 -3.48 -26.10 -25.00
C GLY A 89 -4.17 -24.93 -25.70
N SER A 90 -4.83 -25.16 -26.84
CA SER A 90 -5.65 -24.16 -27.54
C SER A 90 -6.90 -23.76 -26.76
N VAL A 91 -7.41 -24.64 -25.90
CA VAL A 91 -8.56 -24.38 -25.01
C VAL A 91 -8.18 -24.35 -23.53
N TYR A 92 -6.90 -24.09 -23.24
CA TYR A 92 -6.39 -24.02 -21.86
C TYR A 92 -7.17 -23.03 -20.97
N SER A 93 -7.59 -21.90 -21.53
CA SER A 93 -8.44 -20.91 -20.86
C SER A 93 -9.76 -21.50 -20.34
N ALA A 94 -10.33 -22.51 -21.02
CA ALA A 94 -11.53 -23.22 -20.56
C ALA A 94 -11.21 -24.05 -19.31
N CYS A 95 -10.12 -24.81 -19.34
CA CYS A 95 -9.64 -25.59 -18.19
C CYS A 95 -9.36 -24.68 -16.97
N TYR A 96 -8.71 -23.53 -17.21
CA TYR A 96 -8.41 -22.56 -16.17
C TYR A 96 -9.70 -21.99 -15.55
N GLU A 97 -10.65 -21.51 -16.36
CA GLU A 97 -11.90 -20.95 -15.84
C GLU A 97 -12.75 -21.99 -15.08
N LEU A 98 -12.81 -23.24 -15.56
CA LEU A 98 -13.50 -24.31 -14.82
C LEU A 98 -12.84 -24.57 -13.46
N THR A 99 -11.51 -24.52 -13.39
CA THR A 99 -10.76 -24.69 -12.14
C THR A 99 -11.04 -23.55 -11.18
N GLU A 100 -11.01 -22.30 -11.65
CA GLU A 100 -11.33 -21.11 -10.84
C GLU A 100 -12.76 -21.14 -10.30
N ARG A 101 -13.74 -21.52 -11.14
CA ARG A 101 -15.14 -21.69 -10.71
C ARG A 101 -15.27 -22.77 -9.64
N ALA A 102 -14.60 -23.91 -9.81
CA ALA A 102 -14.59 -24.99 -8.83
C ALA A 102 -13.96 -24.57 -7.49
N LEU A 103 -12.85 -23.82 -7.54
CA LEU A 103 -12.21 -23.25 -6.36
C LEU A 103 -13.12 -22.25 -5.65
N GLY A 104 -13.77 -21.36 -6.41
CA GLY A 104 -14.75 -20.40 -5.90
C GLY A 104 -15.93 -21.11 -5.20
N ALA A 105 -16.48 -22.15 -5.81
CA ALA A 105 -17.53 -22.98 -5.20
C ALA A 105 -17.04 -23.63 -3.88
N ARG A 106 -15.84 -24.22 -3.87
CA ARG A 106 -15.27 -24.82 -2.66
C ARG A 106 -15.10 -23.81 -1.52
N LYS A 107 -14.64 -22.59 -1.82
CA LYS A 107 -14.52 -21.48 -0.86
C LYS A 107 -15.88 -21.05 -0.31
N ALA A 108 -16.95 -21.10 -1.13
CA ALA A 108 -18.31 -20.74 -0.71
C ALA A 108 -18.94 -21.78 0.24
N PHE A 109 -18.64 -23.07 0.06
CA PHE A 109 -19.15 -24.17 0.92
C PHE A 109 -18.60 -24.20 2.36
N ARG A 110 -17.86 -23.16 2.81
CA ARG A 110 -17.18 -23.00 4.11
C ARG A 110 -17.50 -24.07 5.18
N ASP A 111 -16.46 -24.72 5.69
CA ASP A 111 -16.63 -25.75 6.71
C ASP A 111 -16.99 -25.10 8.06
N PHE A 112 -18.27 -25.19 8.47
CA PHE A 112 -18.71 -24.65 9.76
C PHE A 112 -18.29 -25.59 10.90
N LYS A 113 -17.52 -25.05 11.86
CA LYS A 113 -17.19 -25.71 13.13
C LYS A 113 -17.62 -24.78 14.26
N ASP A 114 -18.18 -25.34 15.33
CA ASP A 114 -18.54 -24.56 16.52
C ASP A 114 -17.28 -23.95 17.16
N ARG A 115 -17.34 -22.65 17.51
CA ARG A 115 -16.21 -21.81 17.94
C ARG A 115 -16.55 -21.09 19.24
N ALA A 116 -16.70 -21.83 20.32
CA ALA A 116 -16.91 -21.24 21.64
C ALA A 116 -15.65 -20.50 22.12
N GLU A 117 -15.75 -19.17 22.25
CA GLU A 117 -14.70 -18.29 22.77
C GLU A 117 -15.29 -17.47 23.94
N PRO A 118 -15.46 -18.09 25.13
CA PRO A 118 -16.44 -17.64 26.12
C PRO A 118 -15.97 -16.49 27.03
N ALA A 119 -14.67 -16.15 27.05
CA ALA A 119 -14.11 -15.07 27.88
C ALA A 119 -13.70 -13.84 27.03
N GLY A 120 -12.81 -12.99 27.58
CA GLY A 120 -12.38 -11.75 26.98
C GLY A 120 -11.73 -11.93 25.62
N LYS A 121 -12.00 -11.01 24.70
CA LYS A 121 -11.43 -11.06 23.35
C LYS A 121 -10.02 -10.49 23.32
N CYS A 122 -9.22 -11.07 22.43
CA CYS A 122 -7.91 -10.58 22.06
C CYS A 122 -7.97 -9.09 21.68
N SER A 123 -7.10 -8.26 22.27
CA SER A 123 -7.03 -6.82 21.98
C SER A 123 -6.57 -6.51 20.57
N LEU A 124 -5.85 -7.42 19.91
CA LEU A 124 -5.34 -7.23 18.55
C LEU A 124 -6.38 -7.57 17.47
N CYS A 125 -7.01 -8.75 17.53
CA CYS A 125 -7.97 -9.18 16.51
C CYS A 125 -9.43 -8.93 16.89
N GLY A 126 -9.77 -8.94 18.18
CA GLY A 126 -11.15 -8.85 18.68
C GLY A 126 -12.01 -10.10 18.43
N GLU A 127 -11.46 -11.16 17.83
CA GLU A 127 -12.23 -12.34 17.41
C GLU A 127 -12.19 -13.49 18.43
N ARG A 128 -10.98 -13.86 18.85
CA ARG A 128 -10.70 -15.05 19.68
C ARG A 128 -10.53 -14.67 21.14
N GLN A 129 -10.78 -15.61 22.05
CA GLN A 129 -10.51 -15.44 23.47
C GLN A 129 -9.00 -15.16 23.68
N ALA A 130 -8.66 -14.22 24.56
CA ALA A 130 -7.28 -14.03 24.98
C ALA A 130 -6.77 -15.26 25.75
N LEU A 131 -5.47 -15.54 25.67
CA LEU A 131 -4.84 -16.54 26.52
C LEU A 131 -4.93 -16.07 27.97
N SER A 132 -5.31 -16.98 28.86
CA SER A 132 -5.38 -16.74 30.30
C SER A 132 -5.31 -18.04 31.07
N ASP A 133 -5.21 -17.94 32.39
CA ASP A 133 -5.26 -19.06 33.31
C ASP A 133 -6.67 -19.57 33.61
N LEU A 134 -7.69 -18.98 32.96
CA LEU A 134 -9.07 -19.42 33.03
C LEU A 134 -9.20 -20.76 32.31
N GLY A 135 -9.50 -21.81 33.08
CA GLY A 135 -9.90 -23.10 32.52
C GLY A 135 -11.21 -23.01 31.72
N GLY A 136 -11.78 -24.15 31.33
CA GLY A 136 -13.02 -24.19 30.53
C GLY A 136 -14.27 -23.54 31.17
N GLN A 137 -14.19 -23.03 32.40
CA GLN A 137 -15.26 -22.29 33.07
C GLN A 137 -14.90 -20.81 33.16
N VAL A 138 -15.74 -19.96 32.56
CA VAL A 138 -15.59 -18.50 32.64
C VAL A 138 -16.15 -18.03 33.98
N THR A 139 -15.26 -17.58 34.86
CA THR A 139 -15.63 -16.98 36.15
C THR A 139 -16.15 -15.56 35.94
N GLN A 140 -16.94 -15.01 36.88
CA GLN A 140 -17.44 -13.63 36.79
C GLN A 140 -16.30 -12.59 36.75
N ASN A 141 -15.14 -12.90 37.33
CA ASN A 141 -13.96 -12.02 37.42
C ASN A 141 -12.92 -12.30 36.32
N TRP A 142 -13.31 -12.90 35.20
CA TRP A 142 -12.40 -13.29 34.11
C TRP A 142 -11.45 -12.17 33.65
N ARG A 143 -11.91 -10.91 33.69
CA ARG A 143 -11.15 -9.75 33.24
C ARG A 143 -9.92 -9.48 34.10
N ASP A 144 -10.03 -9.67 35.41
CA ASP A 144 -8.92 -9.42 36.34
C ASP A 144 -7.85 -10.49 36.20
N HIS A 145 -8.28 -11.76 36.05
CA HIS A 145 -7.40 -12.89 35.75
C HIS A 145 -6.62 -12.69 34.43
N GLU A 146 -7.31 -12.31 33.36
CA GLU A 146 -6.65 -11.99 32.08
C GLU A 146 -5.65 -10.84 32.21
N LYS A 147 -6.03 -9.77 32.92
CA LYS A 147 -5.16 -8.60 33.10
C LYS A 147 -3.91 -8.94 33.90
N GLU A 148 -4.04 -9.68 35.00
CA GLU A 148 -2.91 -10.12 35.81
C GLU A 148 -1.99 -11.07 35.03
N PHE A 149 -2.56 -12.01 34.27
CA PHE A 149 -1.81 -12.92 33.42
C PHE A 149 -0.96 -12.15 32.40
N TRP A 150 -1.55 -11.21 31.67
CA TRP A 150 -0.84 -10.43 30.66
C TRP A 150 0.08 -9.35 31.24
N HIS A 151 -0.15 -8.91 32.48
CA HIS A 151 0.80 -8.06 33.19
C HIS A 151 2.14 -8.78 33.40
N LYS A 152 2.11 -10.04 33.88
CA LYS A 152 3.31 -10.88 34.05
C LYS A 152 4.01 -11.16 32.72
N VAL A 153 3.24 -11.36 31.65
CA VAL A 153 3.80 -11.53 30.29
C VAL A 153 4.54 -10.25 29.87
N ALA A 154 3.94 -9.08 30.05
CA ALA A 154 4.55 -7.81 29.68
C ALA A 154 5.82 -7.49 30.48
N GLU A 155 5.91 -7.89 31.75
CA GLU A 155 7.14 -7.73 32.55
C GLU A 155 8.32 -8.52 31.96
N LYS A 156 8.07 -9.75 31.49
CA LYS A 156 9.10 -10.59 30.86
C LYS A 156 9.46 -10.09 29.47
N PHE A 157 8.45 -9.74 28.68
CA PHE A 157 8.58 -9.34 27.27
C PHE A 157 8.32 -7.83 27.08
N ALA A 158 8.95 -7.00 27.92
CA ALA A 158 8.79 -5.55 27.83
C ALA A 158 9.29 -5.03 26.47
N GLY A 159 8.50 -4.14 25.85
CA GLY A 159 8.66 -3.67 24.47
C GLY A 159 7.88 -4.51 23.46
N ASP A 160 7.75 -5.84 23.68
CA ASP A 160 6.99 -6.71 22.77
C ASP A 160 5.49 -6.78 23.12
N VAL A 161 5.10 -6.45 24.36
CA VAL A 161 3.70 -6.49 24.84
C VAL A 161 3.41 -5.25 25.70
N ALA A 162 2.25 -4.62 25.48
CA ALA A 162 1.90 -3.41 26.23
C ALA A 162 1.77 -3.66 27.75
N PRO A 163 2.29 -2.75 28.61
CA PRO A 163 2.37 -2.99 30.05
C PRO A 163 1.01 -2.93 30.76
N GLU A 164 1.01 -3.36 32.02
CA GLU A 164 -0.16 -3.38 32.93
C GLU A 164 -1.33 -4.26 32.44
N GLY A 165 -1.07 -5.24 31.57
CA GLY A 165 -2.10 -6.13 31.02
C GLY A 165 -3.10 -5.43 30.10
N ARG A 166 -2.73 -4.28 29.54
CA ARG A 166 -3.57 -3.53 28.59
C ARG A 166 -3.71 -4.25 27.26
N GLU A 167 -2.66 -4.97 26.85
CA GLU A 167 -2.67 -5.85 25.70
C GLU A 167 -2.86 -7.31 26.14
N ARG A 168 -3.79 -8.00 25.49
CA ARG A 168 -4.18 -9.39 25.80
C ARG A 168 -4.37 -10.13 24.50
N LEU A 169 -3.53 -11.12 24.20
CA LEU A 169 -3.51 -11.77 22.89
C LEU A 169 -4.11 -13.18 22.91
N CYS A 170 -4.77 -13.57 21.82
CA CYS A 170 -5.11 -14.98 21.57
C CYS A 170 -3.88 -15.75 21.04
N ALA A 171 -3.96 -17.09 20.96
CA ALA A 171 -2.85 -17.93 20.49
C ALA A 171 -2.30 -17.50 19.12
N ILE A 172 -3.18 -17.24 18.15
CA ILE A 172 -2.78 -16.80 16.80
C ILE A 172 -2.02 -15.48 16.85
N CYS A 173 -2.53 -14.49 17.57
CA CYS A 173 -1.91 -13.18 17.70
C CYS A 173 -0.58 -13.25 18.48
N THR A 174 -0.50 -14.13 19.48
CA THR A 174 0.75 -14.42 20.20
C THR A 174 1.80 -15.03 19.27
N VAL A 175 1.44 -16.02 18.42
CA VAL A 175 2.36 -16.55 17.40
C VAL A 175 2.80 -15.42 16.46
N LYS A 176 1.86 -14.62 15.93
CA LYS A 176 2.19 -13.48 15.06
C LYS A 176 3.16 -12.49 15.71
N ARG A 177 3.02 -12.20 17.01
CA ARG A 177 3.87 -11.25 17.74
C ARG A 177 5.31 -11.74 17.87
N PHE A 178 5.51 -13.04 18.10
CA PHE A 178 6.82 -13.57 18.49
C PHE A 178 7.52 -14.40 17.41
N VAL A 179 6.83 -14.86 16.37
CA VAL A 179 7.40 -15.75 15.34
C VAL A 179 8.55 -15.12 14.57
N ALA A 180 8.46 -13.83 14.24
CA ALA A 180 9.54 -13.13 13.54
C ALA A 180 10.83 -13.14 14.36
N LYS A 181 10.73 -12.74 15.63
CA LYS A 181 11.85 -12.61 16.57
C LYS A 181 12.47 -13.96 16.97
N PHE A 182 11.65 -14.94 17.35
CA PHE A 182 12.14 -16.20 17.92
C PHE A 182 12.39 -17.30 16.90
N VAL A 183 11.81 -17.20 15.69
CA VAL A 183 11.91 -18.25 14.69
C VAL A 183 12.51 -17.71 13.39
N PHE A 184 11.86 -16.75 12.72
CA PHE A 184 12.28 -16.34 11.38
C PHE A 184 13.66 -15.67 11.36
N ALA A 185 13.97 -14.82 12.33
CA ALA A 185 15.27 -14.17 12.41
C ALA A 185 16.44 -15.18 12.45
N LYS A 186 16.25 -16.31 13.15
CA LYS A 186 17.28 -17.34 13.27
C LYS A 186 17.27 -18.34 12.11
N GLU A 187 16.09 -18.77 11.68
CA GLU A 187 15.95 -19.85 10.69
C GLU A 187 16.05 -19.35 9.24
N LEU A 188 15.60 -18.12 8.98
CA LEU A 188 15.57 -17.54 7.64
C LEU A 188 16.60 -16.42 7.45
N GLY A 189 17.26 -15.97 8.53
CA GLY A 189 18.24 -14.87 8.46
C GLY A 189 17.62 -13.53 8.06
N ILE A 190 16.32 -13.35 8.27
CA ILE A 190 15.62 -12.10 7.97
C ILE A 190 15.58 -11.19 9.19
N SER A 191 15.66 -9.87 8.99
CA SER A 191 15.45 -8.94 10.11
C SER A 191 14.05 -9.12 10.69
N HIS A 192 13.94 -9.00 12.02
CA HIS A 192 12.66 -8.96 12.72
C HIS A 192 12.24 -7.51 13.05
N GLU A 193 13.08 -6.54 12.67
CA GLU A 193 12.77 -5.13 12.80
C GLU A 193 11.77 -4.73 11.72
N PHE A 194 10.72 -4.07 12.17
CA PHE A 194 9.68 -3.55 11.30
C PHE A 194 9.21 -2.21 11.87
N PRO A 195 9.06 -1.16 11.05
CA PRO A 195 8.75 0.17 11.52
C PRO A 195 7.43 0.23 12.28
N SER A 196 7.44 1.01 13.37
CA SER A 196 6.22 1.59 13.92
C SER A 196 5.65 2.66 12.97
N THR A 197 4.39 3.04 13.18
CA THR A 197 3.78 4.16 12.44
C THR A 197 4.50 5.48 12.75
N ASP A 198 5.09 5.60 13.94
CA ASP A 198 5.91 6.73 14.34
C ASP A 198 7.23 6.78 13.55
N SER A 199 7.88 5.63 13.34
CA SER A 199 9.10 5.52 12.52
C SER A 199 8.85 5.91 11.06
N ILE A 200 7.73 5.51 10.45
CA ILE A 200 7.39 5.94 9.09
C ILE A 200 7.09 7.44 9.02
N ALA A 201 6.34 7.98 9.98
CA ALA A 201 5.99 9.40 10.01
C ALA A 201 7.22 10.32 10.17
N THR A 202 8.28 9.82 10.82
CA THR A 202 9.53 10.54 11.07
C THR A 202 10.64 10.27 10.06
N ALA A 203 10.41 9.39 9.08
CA ALA A 203 11.44 8.93 8.15
C ALA A 203 12.07 10.07 7.33
N THR A 204 11.25 10.98 6.78
CA THR A 204 11.74 12.13 6.00
C THR A 204 12.43 13.18 6.86
N PHE A 205 12.07 13.28 8.15
CA PHE A 205 12.81 14.08 9.12
C PHE A 205 14.22 13.50 9.32
N VAL A 206 14.34 12.19 9.52
CA VAL A 206 15.65 11.52 9.65
C VAL A 206 16.48 11.66 8.36
N GLU A 207 15.86 11.49 7.19
CA GLU A 207 16.51 11.73 5.89
C GLU A 207 17.07 13.16 5.79
N ALA A 208 16.28 14.18 6.15
CA ALA A 208 16.73 15.57 6.16
C ALA A 208 17.85 15.84 7.18
N LEU A 209 17.87 15.14 8.33
CA LEU A 209 18.98 15.19 9.28
C LEU A 209 20.25 14.59 8.69
N PHE A 210 20.15 13.50 7.93
CA PHE A 210 21.28 12.86 7.24
C PHE A 210 21.83 13.74 6.12
N GLU A 211 20.98 14.41 5.34
CA GLU A 211 21.41 15.39 4.33
C GLU A 211 22.20 16.56 4.96
N LYS A 212 21.81 16.98 6.17
CA LYS A 212 22.45 18.07 6.92
C LYS A 212 23.24 17.57 8.13
N TRP A 213 23.87 16.40 7.99
CA TRP A 213 24.45 15.66 9.12
C TRP A 213 25.46 16.45 9.96
N GLN A 214 26.28 17.31 9.34
CA GLN A 214 27.26 18.12 10.06
C GLN A 214 26.61 19.06 11.10
N ASN A 215 25.39 19.53 10.85
CA ASN A 215 24.64 20.38 11.77
C ASN A 215 23.84 19.55 12.79
N ALA A 216 23.40 18.35 12.40
CA ALA A 216 22.58 17.48 13.23
C ALA A 216 23.39 16.65 14.23
N LYS A 217 24.61 16.23 13.86
CA LYS A 217 25.39 15.20 14.55
C LYS A 217 25.52 15.44 16.06
N GLU A 218 25.94 16.63 16.47
CA GLU A 218 26.15 16.95 17.89
C GLU A 218 24.86 16.79 18.71
N HIS A 219 23.75 17.28 18.18
CA HIS A 219 22.45 17.26 18.83
C HIS A 219 21.86 15.84 18.87
N VAL A 220 22.08 15.05 17.81
CA VAL A 220 21.76 13.61 17.79
C VAL A 220 22.57 12.86 18.85
N SER A 221 23.88 13.10 18.95
CA SER A 221 24.72 12.48 19.97
C SER A 221 24.26 12.82 21.39
N GLN A 222 23.89 14.07 21.64
CA GLN A 222 23.33 14.50 22.93
C GLN A 222 22.02 13.76 23.25
N LEU A 223 21.10 13.72 22.28
CA LEU A 223 19.82 13.02 22.43
C LEU A 223 20.01 11.53 22.78
N LEU A 224 20.83 10.83 22.01
CA LEU A 224 21.11 9.40 22.19
C LEU A 224 21.78 9.12 23.54
N ALA A 225 22.74 9.94 23.95
CA ALA A 225 23.40 9.82 25.24
C ALA A 225 22.41 9.99 26.41
N THR A 226 21.46 10.93 26.29
CA THR A 226 20.43 11.13 27.31
C THR A 226 19.51 9.92 27.42
N ILE A 227 19.06 9.33 26.30
CA ILE A 227 18.18 8.15 26.30
C ILE A 227 18.91 6.93 26.88
N ARG A 228 20.17 6.70 26.51
CA ARG A 228 21.01 5.59 27.01
C ARG A 228 21.37 5.70 28.49
N SER A 229 21.14 6.86 29.10
CA SER A 229 21.51 7.11 30.49
C SER A 229 20.63 6.38 31.53
N ASP A 230 19.53 5.73 31.11
CA ASP A 230 18.68 4.88 31.95
C ASP A 230 18.32 3.59 31.19
N LYS A 231 18.69 2.43 31.75
CA LYS A 231 18.47 1.12 31.12
C LYS A 231 16.99 0.78 30.89
N ARG A 232 16.08 1.31 31.71
CA ARG A 232 14.64 1.08 31.53
C ARG A 232 14.15 1.73 30.25
N TRP A 233 14.69 2.91 29.95
CA TRP A 233 14.36 3.70 28.77
C TRP A 233 15.07 3.18 27.53
N GLU A 234 16.37 2.89 27.64
CA GLU A 234 17.16 2.29 26.56
C GLU A 234 16.49 1.03 25.99
N ARG A 235 15.96 0.15 26.88
CA ARG A 235 15.30 -1.10 26.49
C ARG A 235 14.06 -0.90 25.60
N ILE A 236 13.32 0.19 25.78
CA ILE A 236 12.08 0.45 25.03
C ILE A 236 12.30 1.39 23.84
N ALA A 237 13.39 2.15 23.83
CA ALA A 237 13.64 3.15 22.81
C ALA A 237 14.40 2.62 21.60
N PHE A 238 15.33 1.68 21.82
CA PHE A 238 16.18 1.15 20.77
C PHE A 238 15.63 -0.17 20.22
N VAL A 239 14.53 -0.10 19.46
CA VAL A 239 13.88 -1.26 18.80
C VAL A 239 14.04 -1.29 17.28
N GLY A 240 14.69 -0.27 16.70
CA GLY A 240 14.94 -0.14 15.26
C GLY A 240 13.80 0.51 14.48
N MET A 241 14.13 1.42 13.57
CA MET A 241 13.17 1.97 12.61
C MET A 241 12.82 0.94 11.54
N GLY A 242 13.74 0.05 11.14
CA GLY A 242 13.48 -0.98 10.12
C GLY A 242 13.15 -0.41 8.73
N ILE A 243 13.76 0.72 8.36
CA ILE A 243 13.56 1.42 7.08
C ILE A 243 14.83 1.26 6.23
N PRO A 244 14.82 0.42 5.17
CA PRO A 244 16.05 0.03 4.46
C PRO A 244 16.86 1.20 3.87
N LYS A 245 16.20 2.21 3.27
CA LYS A 245 16.88 3.39 2.74
C LYS A 245 17.69 4.12 3.81
N LEU A 246 17.08 4.35 4.98
CA LEU A 246 17.74 5.05 6.09
C LEU A 246 18.87 4.23 6.69
N GLU A 247 18.75 2.91 6.74
CA GLU A 247 19.84 2.01 7.15
C GLU A 247 21.06 2.16 6.23
N GLN A 248 20.83 2.13 4.90
CA GLN A 248 21.89 2.31 3.91
C GLN A 248 22.54 3.70 3.98
N ASP A 249 21.76 4.74 4.25
CA ASP A 249 22.30 6.10 4.37
C ASP A 249 23.07 6.31 5.68
N ALA A 250 22.61 5.71 6.78
CA ALA A 250 23.30 5.74 8.06
C ALA A 250 24.67 5.03 8.00
N GLU A 251 24.78 3.91 7.28
CA GLU A 251 26.04 3.20 7.06
C GLU A 251 27.12 4.10 6.43
N LYS A 252 26.73 5.02 5.56
CA LYS A 252 27.66 5.96 4.89
C LYS A 252 28.13 7.09 5.83
N LEU A 253 27.36 7.40 6.89
CA LEU A 253 27.59 8.55 7.77
C LEU A 253 28.33 8.21 9.07
N GLY A 254 28.23 6.98 9.57
CA GLY A 254 28.99 6.47 10.71
C GLY A 254 28.15 6.04 11.92
N ALA A 255 28.84 5.76 13.04
CA ALA A 255 28.25 5.08 14.20
C ALA A 255 27.08 5.84 14.84
N GLU A 256 27.13 7.17 14.96
CA GLU A 256 26.03 7.92 15.58
C GLU A 256 24.77 7.97 14.70
N ALA A 257 24.92 7.91 13.37
CA ALA A 257 23.78 7.73 12.46
C ALA A 257 23.22 6.30 12.58
N GLN A 258 24.10 5.31 12.74
CA GLN A 258 23.72 3.93 13.03
C GLN A 258 22.96 3.78 14.36
N ASP A 259 23.33 4.57 15.36
CA ASP A 259 22.60 4.59 16.62
C ASP A 259 21.23 5.28 16.49
N LEU A 260 21.11 6.27 15.59
CA LEU A 260 19.85 6.98 15.35
C LEU A 260 18.80 6.09 14.68
N ILE A 261 19.13 5.32 13.64
CA ILE A 261 18.12 4.43 13.02
C ILE A 261 17.73 3.25 13.91
N ASN A 262 18.53 2.96 14.94
CA ASN A 262 18.16 1.98 15.97
C ASN A 262 17.12 2.53 16.95
N LEU A 263 16.88 3.85 16.96
CA LEU A 263 15.88 4.50 17.80
C LEU A 263 14.50 4.44 17.14
N ASP A 264 13.47 4.04 17.86
CA ASP A 264 12.09 4.11 17.36
C ASP A 264 11.64 5.56 17.17
N GLY A 265 10.87 5.82 16.11
CA GLY A 265 10.38 7.14 15.76
C GLY A 265 9.53 7.81 16.84
N GLU A 266 8.94 7.06 17.79
CA GLU A 266 8.23 7.64 18.94
C GLU A 266 9.11 8.65 19.67
N TRP A 267 10.41 8.38 19.79
CA TRP A 267 11.38 9.21 20.54
C TRP A 267 11.89 10.42 19.74
N LEU A 268 11.43 10.59 18.50
CA LEU A 268 11.69 11.80 17.71
C LEU A 268 10.55 12.83 17.84
N PHE A 269 9.57 12.57 18.71
CA PHE A 269 8.50 13.50 19.06
C PHE A 269 8.70 14.11 20.46
N ALA A 270 8.65 15.44 20.55
CA ALA A 270 8.92 16.17 21.80
C ALA A 270 7.94 15.81 22.93
N GLU A 271 6.69 15.44 22.60
CA GLU A 271 5.68 15.03 23.56
C GLU A 271 5.91 13.64 24.15
N SER A 272 6.76 12.81 23.55
CA SER A 272 7.16 11.50 24.10
C SER A 272 7.99 11.63 25.38
N TYR A 273 8.53 12.82 25.64
CA TYR A 273 9.27 13.17 26.84
C TYR A 273 8.40 13.75 27.97
N ASP A 274 7.06 13.72 27.83
CA ASP A 274 6.14 14.04 28.93
C ASP A 274 6.12 12.88 29.97
N PRO A 275 6.46 13.15 31.25
CA PRO A 275 6.45 12.14 32.31
C PRO A 275 5.12 11.36 32.43
N LYS A 276 3.97 12.03 32.25
CA LYS A 276 2.66 11.38 32.32
C LYS A 276 2.42 10.45 31.14
N ARG A 277 2.95 10.81 29.96
CA ARG A 277 2.86 9.97 28.76
C ARG A 277 3.74 8.73 28.91
N ILE A 278 4.97 8.88 29.39
CA ILE A 278 5.89 7.75 29.64
C ILE A 278 5.28 6.77 30.65
N GLN A 279 4.78 7.25 31.79
CA GLN A 279 4.10 6.40 32.76
C GLN A 279 2.93 5.65 32.10
N ARG A 280 2.08 6.37 31.36
CA ARG A 280 0.89 5.77 30.74
C ARG A 280 1.24 4.80 29.61
N ALA A 281 2.20 5.11 28.76
CA ALA A 281 2.53 4.31 27.58
C ALA A 281 3.39 3.11 27.95
N HIS A 282 4.39 3.33 28.82
CA HIS A 282 5.49 2.39 29.06
C HIS A 282 5.55 1.87 30.51
N GLY A 283 4.72 2.40 31.42
CA GLY A 283 4.67 1.96 32.83
C GLY A 283 5.90 2.37 33.66
N ILE A 284 6.69 3.33 33.19
CA ILE A 284 7.92 3.78 33.84
C ILE A 284 7.63 5.00 34.72
N GLU A 285 7.84 4.85 36.03
CA GLU A 285 7.79 5.96 36.98
C GLU A 285 8.98 6.91 36.79
N VAL A 286 8.65 8.20 36.66
CA VAL A 286 9.59 9.28 36.41
C VAL A 286 9.81 10.05 37.71
N ASP A 287 10.99 9.86 38.29
CA ASP A 287 11.47 10.66 39.42
C ASP A 287 12.06 12.02 38.95
N ASP A 288 12.40 12.90 39.90
CA ASP A 288 12.93 14.24 39.60
C ASP A 288 14.21 14.20 38.76
N LYS A 289 15.05 13.18 38.97
CA LYS A 289 16.32 13.02 38.25
C LYS A 289 16.06 12.63 36.79
N LEU A 290 15.12 11.72 36.54
CA LEU A 290 14.71 11.34 35.19
C LEU A 290 13.99 12.49 34.51
N ALA A 291 13.14 13.24 35.22
CA ALA A 291 12.47 14.43 34.70
C ALA A 291 13.45 15.50 34.19
N GLN A 292 14.57 15.72 34.89
CA GLN A 292 15.62 16.63 34.41
C GLN A 292 16.26 16.14 33.10
N LYS A 293 16.56 14.85 32.99
CA LYS A 293 17.08 14.24 31.76
C LYS A 293 16.08 14.33 30.60
N LEU A 294 14.79 14.13 30.85
CA LEU A 294 13.75 14.29 29.83
C LEU A 294 13.74 15.71 29.25
N GLN A 295 13.99 16.73 30.08
CA GLN A 295 14.12 18.11 29.60
C GLN A 295 15.37 18.33 28.75
N GLU A 296 16.49 17.68 29.07
CA GLU A 296 17.72 17.75 28.25
C GLU A 296 17.51 17.13 26.88
N ALA A 297 16.91 15.93 26.81
CA ALA A 297 16.57 15.29 25.55
C ALA A 297 15.62 16.15 24.70
N ARG A 298 14.60 16.75 25.33
CA ARG A 298 13.68 17.66 24.65
C ARG A 298 14.38 18.91 24.11
N LYS A 299 15.39 19.44 24.81
CA LYS A 299 16.20 20.57 24.32
C LYS A 299 17.00 20.17 23.08
N ALA A 300 17.69 19.03 23.12
CA ALA A 300 18.43 18.51 21.96
C ALA A 300 17.50 18.31 20.75
N LEU A 301 16.31 17.74 20.97
CA LEU A 301 15.31 17.55 19.93
C LEU A 301 14.79 18.86 19.35
N ASN A 302 14.54 19.88 20.18
CA ASN A 302 14.12 21.21 19.70
C ASN A 302 15.18 21.88 18.82
N GLU A 303 16.47 21.60 19.02
CA GLU A 303 17.52 22.08 18.12
C GLU A 303 17.52 21.32 16.79
N LEU A 304 17.28 20.00 16.81
CA LEU A 304 17.07 19.21 15.58
C LEU A 304 15.87 19.71 14.78
N TYR A 305 14.81 20.13 15.47
CA TYR A 305 13.60 20.73 14.87
C TYR A 305 13.87 22.03 14.10
N LYS A 306 15.00 22.71 14.34
CA LYS A 306 15.42 23.87 13.54
C LYS A 306 16.00 23.46 12.18
N ILE A 307 16.41 22.20 12.03
CA ILE A 307 16.97 21.65 10.79
C ILE A 307 15.85 21.14 9.87
N ALA A 308 14.92 20.38 10.44
CA ALA A 308 13.73 19.82 9.80
C ALA A 308 12.67 19.51 10.86
N GLN A 309 11.40 19.37 10.49
CA GLN A 309 10.32 18.99 11.42
C GLN A 309 9.82 17.58 11.09
N PRO A 310 9.53 16.73 12.09
CA PRO A 310 8.85 15.45 11.86
C PRO A 310 7.39 15.68 11.45
N SER A 311 6.87 14.82 10.58
CA SER A 311 5.43 14.79 10.30
C SER A 311 4.72 13.96 11.37
N ASP A 312 3.52 14.40 11.77
CA ASP A 312 2.63 13.61 12.61
C ASP A 312 1.83 12.55 11.80
N TYR A 313 2.01 12.54 10.47
CA TYR A 313 1.24 11.74 9.54
C TYR A 313 2.11 10.80 8.72
N TYR A 314 1.51 9.68 8.35
CA TYR A 314 2.08 8.71 7.41
C TYR A 314 1.02 8.32 6.38
N ALA A 315 1.47 7.66 5.31
CA ALA A 315 0.62 7.13 4.27
C ALA A 315 0.67 5.59 4.24
N VAL A 316 -0.45 4.97 3.89
CA VAL A 316 -0.53 3.56 3.54
C VAL A 316 -1.03 3.44 2.11
N LEU A 317 -0.24 2.80 1.26
CA LEU A 317 -0.54 2.59 -0.14
C LEU A 317 -1.04 1.16 -0.36
N PHE A 318 -2.16 1.05 -1.06
CA PHE A 318 -2.74 -0.17 -1.60
C PHE A 318 -2.76 -0.07 -3.12
N MET A 319 -2.28 -1.09 -3.81
CA MET A 319 -2.32 -1.18 -5.27
C MET A 319 -2.82 -2.55 -5.66
N ASP A 320 -3.61 -2.62 -6.72
CA ASP A 320 -4.10 -3.87 -7.31
C ASP A 320 -4.27 -3.69 -8.84
N GLY A 321 -3.99 -4.75 -9.60
CA GLY A 321 -4.02 -4.75 -11.05
C GLY A 321 -5.45 -4.76 -11.61
N ASP A 322 -5.73 -3.86 -12.55
CA ASP A 322 -7.06 -3.73 -13.12
C ASP A 322 -7.43 -4.94 -13.98
N TYR A 323 -8.51 -5.61 -13.59
CA TYR A 323 -9.08 -6.75 -14.29
C TYR A 323 -8.14 -7.96 -14.42
N MET A 324 -7.21 -8.21 -13.49
CA MET A 324 -6.27 -9.34 -13.58
C MET A 324 -6.97 -10.69 -13.80
N GLY A 325 -8.11 -10.94 -13.16
CA GLY A 325 -8.91 -12.15 -13.42
C GLY A 325 -9.38 -12.29 -14.88
N ARG A 326 -9.67 -11.18 -15.57
CA ARG A 326 -10.04 -11.18 -17.00
C ARG A 326 -8.82 -11.41 -17.89
N TRP A 327 -7.66 -10.86 -17.54
CA TRP A 327 -6.40 -11.12 -18.23
C TRP A 327 -6.03 -12.60 -18.18
N LEU A 328 -6.06 -13.21 -16.99
CA LEU A 328 -5.71 -14.61 -16.79
C LEU A 328 -6.72 -15.58 -17.40
N SER A 329 -8.02 -15.26 -17.33
CA SER A 329 -9.09 -16.10 -17.94
C SER A 329 -9.21 -15.97 -19.45
N GLY A 330 -8.56 -14.98 -20.06
CA GLY A 330 -8.63 -14.76 -21.50
C GLY A 330 -9.87 -14.01 -21.97
N THR A 331 -10.52 -13.26 -21.09
CA THR A 331 -11.78 -12.53 -21.36
C THR A 331 -11.60 -11.01 -21.42
N HIS A 332 -10.36 -10.54 -21.28
CA HIS A 332 -10.04 -9.12 -21.39
C HIS A 332 -9.95 -8.70 -22.86
N GLU A 333 -10.57 -7.57 -23.20
CA GLU A 333 -10.60 -7.06 -24.58
C GLU A 333 -9.23 -6.57 -25.09
N GLY A 334 -8.34 -6.22 -24.16
CA GLY A 334 -6.97 -5.79 -24.47
C GLY A 334 -6.00 -6.93 -24.84
N LEU A 335 -6.44 -8.19 -24.82
CA LEU A 335 -5.61 -9.33 -25.24
C LEU A 335 -5.23 -9.21 -26.72
N PRO A 336 -4.00 -9.61 -27.08
CA PRO A 336 -3.50 -9.42 -28.43
C PRO A 336 -4.24 -10.31 -29.43
N LYS A 337 -4.51 -9.74 -30.60
CA LYS A 337 -4.88 -10.50 -31.80
C LYS A 337 -3.68 -11.27 -32.34
N PHE A 338 -3.91 -12.27 -33.19
CA PHE A 338 -2.80 -13.01 -33.82
C PHE A 338 -1.86 -12.09 -34.60
N ALA A 339 -2.38 -11.08 -35.31
CA ALA A 339 -1.56 -10.11 -36.04
C ALA A 339 -0.50 -9.42 -35.18
N GLU A 340 -0.80 -9.17 -33.91
CA GLU A 340 0.05 -8.40 -32.99
C GLU A 340 1.18 -9.24 -32.39
N LEU A 341 1.07 -10.57 -32.45
CA LEU A 341 2.06 -11.50 -31.92
C LEU A 341 3.08 -11.95 -32.97
N LEU A 342 2.72 -11.80 -34.24
CA LEU A 342 3.56 -12.20 -35.34
C LEU A 342 4.71 -11.22 -35.52
N HIS A 343 5.88 -11.74 -35.88
CA HIS A 343 7.00 -10.91 -36.30
C HIS A 343 6.55 -9.98 -37.45
N PRO A 344 6.89 -8.68 -37.45
CA PRO A 344 6.35 -7.70 -38.41
C PRO A 344 6.44 -8.14 -39.88
N LYS A 345 7.57 -8.74 -40.28
CA LYS A 345 7.75 -9.30 -41.64
C LYS A 345 6.78 -10.44 -41.98
N VAL A 346 6.46 -11.31 -41.02
CA VAL A 346 5.50 -12.40 -41.21
C VAL A 346 4.10 -11.83 -41.29
N ARG A 347 3.76 -10.89 -40.40
CA ARG A 347 2.49 -10.18 -40.41
C ARG A 347 2.24 -9.52 -41.78
N GLU A 348 3.19 -8.75 -42.29
CA GLU A 348 3.08 -8.06 -43.58
C GLU A 348 2.82 -9.05 -44.75
N GLN A 349 3.51 -10.19 -44.75
CA GLN A 349 3.31 -11.24 -45.76
C GLN A 349 1.93 -11.91 -45.68
N LEU A 350 1.41 -12.10 -44.47
CA LEU A 350 0.11 -12.72 -44.24
C LEU A 350 -1.05 -11.73 -44.46
N GLU A 351 -0.88 -10.45 -44.16
CA GLU A 351 -1.88 -9.40 -44.42
C GLU A 351 -2.19 -9.26 -45.92
N GLN A 352 -1.20 -9.51 -46.79
CA GLN A 352 -1.39 -9.50 -48.25
C GLN A 352 -2.25 -10.66 -48.77
N GLN A 353 -2.54 -11.66 -47.95
CA GLN A 353 -3.30 -12.84 -48.31
C GLN A 353 -4.71 -12.75 -47.70
N PRO A 354 -5.77 -12.54 -48.52
CA PRO A 354 -7.14 -12.32 -48.02
C PRO A 354 -7.65 -13.41 -47.08
N GLU A 355 -7.20 -14.64 -47.30
CA GLU A 355 -7.48 -15.80 -46.46
C GLU A 355 -6.97 -15.74 -45.00
N TRP A 356 -5.98 -14.91 -44.69
CA TRP A 356 -5.41 -14.80 -43.34
C TRP A 356 -6.04 -13.67 -42.54
N GLN A 357 -6.80 -12.78 -43.20
CA GLN A 357 -7.40 -11.60 -42.57
C GLN A 357 -8.24 -11.97 -41.33
N THR A 358 -9.11 -12.98 -41.45
CA THR A 358 -9.92 -13.44 -40.32
C THR A 358 -9.08 -13.97 -39.16
N VAL A 359 -8.05 -14.78 -39.44
CA VAL A 359 -7.16 -15.35 -38.41
C VAL A 359 -6.37 -14.24 -37.73
N LEU A 360 -5.82 -13.31 -38.50
CA LEU A 360 -5.01 -12.19 -38.02
C LEU A 360 -5.80 -11.28 -37.08
N GLU A 361 -7.07 -11.04 -37.38
CA GLU A 361 -7.97 -10.23 -36.56
C GLU A 361 -8.59 -10.98 -35.37
N THR A 362 -8.48 -12.31 -35.33
CA THR A 362 -9.01 -13.12 -34.23
C THR A 362 -8.19 -12.90 -32.95
N GLN A 363 -8.90 -12.67 -31.83
CA GLN A 363 -8.29 -12.63 -30.51
C GLN A 363 -7.74 -14.00 -30.13
N ARG A 364 -6.49 -14.03 -29.68
CA ARG A 364 -5.86 -15.28 -29.24
C ARG A 364 -6.38 -15.66 -27.84
N LEU A 365 -6.84 -16.89 -27.68
CA LEU A 365 -7.14 -17.46 -26.36
C LEU A 365 -5.86 -17.60 -25.51
N ILE A 366 -5.99 -17.44 -24.20
CA ILE A 366 -4.86 -17.67 -23.28
C ILE A 366 -4.36 -19.10 -23.42
N SER A 367 -3.06 -19.23 -23.69
CA SER A 367 -2.30 -20.48 -23.65
C SER A 367 -1.44 -20.55 -22.39
N PRO A 368 -0.94 -21.74 -21.99
CA PRO A 368 -0.04 -21.86 -20.85
C PRO A 368 1.20 -20.96 -20.95
N SER A 369 1.73 -20.77 -22.16
CA SER A 369 2.88 -19.88 -22.40
C SER A 369 2.58 -18.40 -22.18
N LEU A 370 1.41 -17.92 -22.63
CA LEU A 370 1.02 -16.53 -22.40
C LEU A 370 0.69 -16.28 -20.93
N HIS A 371 0.06 -17.25 -20.26
CA HIS A 371 -0.14 -17.21 -18.81
C HIS A 371 1.22 -17.15 -18.07
N ALA A 372 2.18 -17.98 -18.45
CA ALA A 372 3.52 -17.95 -17.85
C ALA A 372 4.22 -16.59 -18.06
N ALA A 373 4.09 -15.97 -19.23
CA ALA A 373 4.64 -14.64 -19.51
C ALA A 373 3.98 -13.54 -18.64
N ILE A 374 2.66 -13.60 -18.44
CA ILE A 374 1.95 -12.72 -17.50
C ILE A 374 2.48 -12.93 -16.07
N SER A 375 2.61 -14.18 -15.63
CA SER A 375 3.16 -14.49 -14.31
C SER A 375 4.60 -13.99 -14.13
N GLU A 376 5.44 -14.09 -15.16
CA GLU A 376 6.80 -13.54 -15.17
C GLU A 376 6.80 -12.02 -15.07
N ALA A 377 5.93 -11.33 -15.82
CA ALA A 377 5.79 -9.88 -15.75
C ALA A 377 5.38 -9.39 -14.34
N LEU A 378 4.38 -10.05 -13.75
CA LEU A 378 3.92 -9.77 -12.39
C LEU A 378 5.01 -10.05 -11.35
N ALA A 379 5.76 -11.15 -11.50
CA ALA A 379 6.88 -11.46 -10.63
C ALA A 379 8.01 -10.42 -10.76
N ASN A 380 8.35 -10.00 -11.98
CA ASN A 380 9.37 -8.98 -12.22
C ASN A 380 9.00 -7.66 -11.56
N PHE A 381 7.74 -7.23 -11.67
CA PHE A 381 7.24 -6.04 -11.00
C PHE A 381 7.34 -6.17 -9.48
N ALA A 382 6.77 -7.22 -8.89
CA ALA A 382 6.72 -7.41 -7.44
C ALA A 382 8.10 -7.60 -6.79
N LEU A 383 9.04 -8.28 -7.47
CA LEU A 383 10.35 -8.61 -6.91
C LEU A 383 11.42 -7.56 -7.18
N ASN A 384 11.31 -6.77 -8.26
CA ASN A 384 12.35 -5.81 -8.65
C ASN A 384 11.87 -4.36 -8.60
N ALA A 385 10.71 -4.05 -9.23
CA ALA A 385 10.25 -2.68 -9.35
C ALA A 385 9.71 -2.13 -8.01
N VAL A 386 8.89 -2.92 -7.31
CA VAL A 386 8.24 -2.47 -6.06
C VAL A 386 9.26 -2.24 -4.94
N PRO A 387 10.16 -3.18 -4.58
CA PRO A 387 11.12 -2.95 -3.51
C PRO A 387 12.07 -1.81 -3.83
N TYR A 388 12.51 -1.69 -5.08
CA TYR A 388 13.36 -0.59 -5.52
C TYR A 388 12.71 0.79 -5.30
N VAL A 389 11.46 0.96 -5.74
CA VAL A 389 10.77 2.24 -5.58
C VAL A 389 10.47 2.51 -4.10
N VAL A 390 9.98 1.52 -3.35
CA VAL A 390 9.49 1.74 -1.98
C VAL A 390 10.62 1.85 -0.96
N GLU A 391 11.67 1.02 -1.08
CA GLU A 391 12.68 0.83 -0.03
C GLU A 391 14.08 1.31 -0.39
N GLU A 392 14.40 1.52 -1.68
CA GLU A 392 15.70 2.08 -2.10
C GLU A 392 15.58 3.55 -2.54
N LEU A 393 14.58 3.89 -3.37
CA LEU A 393 14.39 5.25 -3.87
C LEU A 393 13.73 6.17 -2.84
N HIS A 394 12.85 5.62 -2.00
CA HIS A 394 12.06 6.34 -1.00
C HIS A 394 12.25 5.72 0.39
N ALA A 395 11.94 6.47 1.45
CA ALA A 395 12.11 6.00 2.83
C ALA A 395 10.87 5.22 3.32
N GLY A 396 10.30 4.39 2.45
CA GLY A 396 9.13 3.56 2.72
C GLY A 396 9.50 2.18 3.24
N ARG A 397 8.46 1.42 3.59
CA ARG A 397 8.57 0.00 3.95
C ARG A 397 7.54 -0.83 3.22
N LEU A 398 8.01 -1.89 2.56
CA LEU A 398 7.13 -2.83 1.88
C LEU A 398 6.56 -3.84 2.89
N VAL A 399 5.23 -3.94 2.97
CA VAL A 399 4.54 -4.97 3.78
C VAL A 399 4.27 -6.21 2.92
N TYR A 400 3.84 -5.99 1.67
CA TYR A 400 3.50 -7.05 0.73
C TYR A 400 3.65 -6.57 -0.72
N ALA A 401 4.25 -7.40 -1.56
CA ALA A 401 4.20 -7.28 -3.02
C ALA A 401 4.02 -8.69 -3.61
N GLY A 402 2.85 -8.96 -4.16
CA GLY A 402 2.46 -10.30 -4.61
C GLY A 402 1.86 -10.30 -6.00
N GLY A 403 2.70 -10.18 -7.02
CA GLY A 403 2.24 -10.02 -8.40
C GLY A 403 1.80 -8.59 -8.63
N ASP A 404 0.50 -8.36 -8.79
CA ASP A 404 -0.10 -7.03 -8.99
C ASP A 404 -0.47 -6.30 -7.69
N ASP A 405 -0.69 -7.04 -6.61
CA ASP A 405 -1.07 -6.49 -5.31
C ASP A 405 0.13 -5.91 -4.56
N VAL A 406 0.02 -4.67 -4.06
CA VAL A 406 1.03 -4.00 -3.22
C VAL A 406 0.40 -3.41 -1.96
N LEU A 407 1.07 -3.60 -0.83
CA LEU A 407 0.82 -2.89 0.43
C LEU A 407 2.13 -2.31 0.95
N ALA A 408 2.20 -0.99 1.07
CA ALA A 408 3.38 -0.28 1.57
C ALA A 408 3.03 0.79 2.60
N LEU A 409 3.92 1.00 3.56
CA LEU A 409 3.90 2.15 4.47
C LEU A 409 4.87 3.19 3.93
N LEU A 410 4.43 4.44 3.82
CA LEU A 410 5.19 5.50 3.17
C LEU A 410 5.21 6.76 4.05
N PRO A 411 6.33 7.51 4.06
CA PRO A 411 6.34 8.87 4.55
C PRO A 411 5.33 9.72 3.77
N LEU A 412 4.78 10.74 4.41
CA LEU A 412 3.70 11.55 3.84
C LEU A 412 4.07 12.17 2.47
N SER A 413 5.28 12.71 2.35
CA SER A 413 5.78 13.38 1.12
C SER A 413 5.93 12.43 -0.07
N ASP A 414 6.21 11.16 0.20
CA ASP A 414 6.60 10.21 -0.84
C ASP A 414 5.38 9.54 -1.49
N ALA A 415 4.23 9.57 -0.81
CA ALA A 415 3.03 8.81 -1.13
C ALA A 415 2.59 8.95 -2.60
N LEU A 416 2.45 10.19 -3.10
CA LEU A 416 2.02 10.44 -4.47
C LEU A 416 3.11 10.11 -5.51
N SER A 417 4.38 10.35 -5.19
CA SER A 417 5.52 10.04 -6.08
C SER A 417 5.67 8.54 -6.26
N VAL A 418 5.57 7.77 -5.17
CA VAL A 418 5.61 6.30 -5.18
C VAL A 418 4.45 5.75 -6.00
N ALA A 419 3.22 6.21 -5.76
CA ALA A 419 2.05 5.76 -6.50
C ALA A 419 2.19 5.98 -8.02
N ARG A 420 2.65 7.18 -8.43
CA ARG A 420 2.91 7.53 -9.83
C ARG A 420 3.93 6.58 -10.47
N LYS A 421 5.07 6.33 -9.79
CA LYS A 421 6.15 5.47 -10.28
C LYS A 421 5.72 4.00 -10.38
N LEU A 422 5.10 3.47 -9.33
CA LEU A 422 4.64 2.07 -9.31
C LEU A 422 3.60 1.80 -10.40
N ARG A 423 2.64 2.72 -10.56
CA ARG A 423 1.66 2.61 -11.64
C ARG A 423 2.33 2.53 -13.00
N ALA A 424 3.25 3.44 -13.29
CA ALA A 424 3.93 3.48 -14.59
C ALA A 424 4.77 2.22 -14.83
N LEU A 425 5.53 1.77 -13.83
CA LEU A 425 6.38 0.57 -13.93
C LEU A 425 5.57 -0.71 -14.17
N PHE A 426 4.37 -0.83 -13.59
CA PHE A 426 3.48 -1.98 -13.82
C PHE A 426 3.18 -2.22 -15.30
N SER A 427 2.90 -1.14 -16.04
CA SER A 427 2.60 -1.18 -17.48
C SER A 427 3.82 -1.07 -18.38
N GLY A 428 5.01 -0.88 -17.81
CA GLY A 428 6.22 -0.56 -18.57
C GLY A 428 6.20 0.85 -19.18
N GLU A 429 5.45 1.79 -18.58
CA GLU A 429 5.32 3.19 -19.02
C GLU A 429 6.34 4.12 -18.32
N ALA A 430 7.51 3.58 -18.01
CA ALA A 430 8.59 4.29 -17.33
C ALA A 430 9.96 3.77 -17.77
N THR A 431 11.01 4.54 -17.51
CA THR A 431 12.40 4.10 -17.63
C THR A 431 13.18 4.36 -16.36
N ARG A 432 14.08 3.44 -16.02
CA ARG A 432 15.07 3.66 -14.97
C ARG A 432 16.26 4.42 -15.58
N GLN A 433 16.55 5.59 -15.03
CA GLN A 433 17.64 6.44 -15.46
C GLN A 433 18.97 6.01 -14.81
N SER A 434 20.09 6.53 -15.34
CA SER A 434 21.44 6.17 -14.86
C SER A 434 21.74 6.61 -13.43
N ASP A 435 21.03 7.63 -12.93
CA ASP A 435 21.09 8.09 -11.54
C ASP A 435 20.19 7.27 -10.60
N GLY A 436 19.48 6.28 -11.13
CA GLY A 436 18.53 5.44 -10.40
C GLY A 436 17.11 5.99 -10.36
N ASN A 437 16.86 7.24 -10.78
CA ASN A 437 15.51 7.77 -10.77
C ASN A 437 14.61 7.07 -11.80
N ILE A 438 13.30 7.12 -11.57
CA ILE A 438 12.29 6.57 -12.48
C ILE A 438 11.65 7.73 -13.25
N PHE A 439 11.92 7.77 -14.54
CA PHE A 439 11.26 8.69 -15.46
C PHE A 439 9.97 8.05 -15.97
N VAL A 440 8.83 8.69 -15.67
CA VAL A 440 7.49 8.22 -16.03
C VAL A 440 7.02 8.96 -17.28
N GLU A 441 6.52 8.21 -18.27
CA GLU A 441 6.00 8.74 -19.53
C GLU A 441 4.78 7.90 -19.99
N PHE A 442 3.62 8.21 -19.42
CA PHE A 442 2.35 7.55 -19.76
C PHE A 442 2.00 7.71 -21.25
N GLY A 443 1.50 6.64 -21.87
CA GLY A 443 1.01 6.66 -23.26
C GLY A 443 2.07 6.82 -24.35
N SER A 444 3.37 6.71 -24.04
CA SER A 444 4.42 6.77 -25.06
C SER A 444 4.39 5.59 -26.03
N ASN A 445 4.63 5.87 -27.31
CA ASN A 445 4.68 4.85 -28.37
C ASN A 445 6.00 4.06 -28.38
N GLN A 446 6.95 4.40 -27.51
CA GLN A 446 8.25 3.74 -27.44
C GLN A 446 8.24 2.46 -26.59
N TRP A 447 7.13 2.20 -25.90
CA TRP A 447 7.02 1.07 -24.99
C TRP A 447 6.95 -0.27 -25.72
N SER A 448 7.93 -1.13 -25.44
CA SER A 448 8.06 -2.46 -26.04
C SER A 448 7.50 -3.58 -25.15
N GLY A 449 6.98 -3.26 -23.96
CA GLY A 449 6.63 -4.23 -22.92
C GLY A 449 7.83 -4.71 -22.09
N TRP A 450 9.03 -4.14 -22.31
CA TRP A 450 10.25 -4.44 -21.57
C TRP A 450 10.84 -3.20 -20.90
N LEU A 451 11.31 -3.36 -19.68
CA LEU A 451 12.10 -2.37 -18.95
C LEU A 451 13.57 -2.75 -18.97
N ASP A 452 14.45 -1.75 -19.15
CA ASP A 452 15.87 -1.90 -18.85
C ASP A 452 16.10 -1.66 -17.35
N TRP A 453 16.68 -2.64 -16.68
CA TRP A 453 16.94 -2.65 -15.25
C TRP A 453 18.41 -2.94 -15.02
N ASN A 454 19.25 -1.91 -15.20
CA ASN A 454 20.70 -1.99 -15.09
C ASN A 454 21.31 -3.07 -16.01
N GLY A 455 20.87 -3.13 -17.27
CA GLY A 455 21.34 -4.10 -18.27
C GLY A 455 20.55 -5.42 -18.29
N GLN A 456 19.69 -5.66 -17.30
CA GLN A 456 18.71 -6.75 -17.33
C GLN A 456 17.41 -6.28 -17.99
N LYS A 457 16.85 -7.09 -18.91
CA LYS A 457 15.53 -6.81 -19.47
C LYS A 457 14.45 -7.46 -18.62
N LEU A 458 13.52 -6.66 -18.09
CA LEU A 458 12.37 -7.13 -17.33
C LEU A 458 11.12 -7.06 -18.19
N LEU A 459 10.41 -8.17 -18.32
CA LEU A 459 9.09 -8.19 -18.95
C LEU A 459 8.08 -7.48 -18.04
N THR A 460 7.17 -6.72 -18.63
CA THR A 460 6.08 -6.00 -17.93
C THR A 460 4.71 -6.45 -18.43
N MET A 461 3.65 -6.01 -17.76
CA MET A 461 2.27 -6.30 -18.19
C MET A 461 1.87 -5.58 -19.49
N GLY A 462 2.69 -4.61 -19.94
CA GLY A 462 2.45 -3.83 -21.13
C GLY A 462 1.45 -2.69 -20.92
N ASN A 463 1.41 -1.77 -21.90
CA ASN A 463 0.68 -0.51 -21.82
C ASN A 463 -0.86 -0.62 -21.85
N ARG A 464 -1.41 -1.82 -22.03
CA ARG A 464 -2.87 -2.07 -21.98
C ARG A 464 -3.35 -2.52 -20.61
N ALA A 465 -2.48 -3.12 -19.81
CA ALA A 465 -2.82 -3.55 -18.47
C ALA A 465 -2.49 -2.39 -17.53
N THR A 466 -3.42 -2.05 -16.64
CA THR A 466 -3.29 -0.91 -15.73
C THR A 466 -3.45 -1.37 -14.28
N ALA A 467 -3.24 -0.47 -13.33
CA ALA A 467 -3.49 -0.74 -11.92
C ALA A 467 -4.18 0.47 -11.26
N SER A 468 -4.90 0.21 -10.18
CA SER A 468 -5.56 1.23 -9.38
C SER A 468 -4.92 1.31 -7.99
N ILE A 469 -4.86 2.52 -7.43
CA ILE A 469 -4.15 2.78 -6.17
C ILE A 469 -5.06 3.47 -5.16
N GLY A 470 -5.19 2.89 -3.98
CA GLY A 470 -5.77 3.53 -2.80
C GLY A 470 -4.68 4.03 -1.86
N ILE A 471 -4.78 5.25 -1.37
CA ILE A 471 -3.89 5.79 -0.34
C ILE A 471 -4.73 6.25 0.84
N VAL A 472 -4.29 5.92 2.06
CA VAL A 472 -4.79 6.55 3.28
C VAL A 472 -3.68 7.35 3.91
N VAL A 473 -3.97 8.62 4.21
CA VAL A 473 -3.13 9.46 5.05
C VAL A 473 -3.76 9.54 6.42
N ALA A 474 -3.01 9.15 7.45
CA ALA A 474 -3.51 9.11 8.82
C ALA A 474 -2.45 9.60 9.81
N HIS A 475 -2.93 10.16 10.92
CA HIS A 475 -2.07 10.51 12.04
C HIS A 475 -1.41 9.24 12.60
N ARG A 476 -0.15 9.33 13.04
CA ARG A 476 0.66 8.21 13.57
C ARG A 476 0.00 7.42 14.70
N LEU A 477 -0.86 8.09 15.47
CA LEU A 477 -1.64 7.52 16.58
C LEU A 477 -3.02 6.96 16.17
N HIS A 478 -3.41 7.06 14.90
CA HIS A 478 -4.69 6.54 14.42
C HIS A 478 -4.68 5.00 14.44
N PRO A 479 -5.77 4.33 14.87
CA PRO A 479 -5.79 2.86 14.92
C PRO A 479 -5.53 2.23 13.56
N LEU A 480 -4.42 1.48 13.42
CA LEU A 480 -4.00 0.86 12.15
C LEU A 480 -5.08 -0.02 11.52
N ARG A 481 -5.92 -0.70 12.32
CA ARG A 481 -7.05 -1.50 11.80
C ARG A 481 -8.02 -0.66 10.97
N ASP A 482 -8.30 0.56 11.41
CA ASP A 482 -9.18 1.48 10.68
C ASP A 482 -8.48 2.03 9.44
N VAL A 483 -7.19 2.39 9.54
CA VAL A 483 -6.37 2.81 8.39
C VAL A 483 -6.37 1.74 7.29
N LEU A 484 -6.14 0.48 7.64
CA LEU A 484 -6.13 -0.63 6.68
C LEU A 484 -7.50 -0.87 6.04
N ARG A 485 -8.60 -0.70 6.80
CA ARG A 485 -9.96 -0.80 6.25
C ARG A 485 -10.22 0.33 5.26
N GLN A 486 -9.94 1.57 5.65
CA GLN A 486 -10.12 2.76 4.83
C GLN A 486 -9.29 2.70 3.54
N GLY A 487 -8.12 2.06 3.57
CA GLY A 487 -7.25 1.98 2.40
C GLY A 487 -7.70 0.97 1.36
N ARG A 488 -8.27 -0.15 1.80
CA ARG A 488 -8.97 -1.08 0.90
C ARG A 488 -10.18 -0.41 0.26
N GLU A 489 -10.95 0.33 1.04
CA GLU A 489 -12.10 1.07 0.52
C GLU A 489 -11.67 2.20 -0.46
N ALA A 490 -10.51 2.83 -0.22
CA ALA A 490 -9.95 3.80 -1.17
C ALA A 490 -9.51 3.14 -2.48
N GLU A 491 -8.86 1.98 -2.42
CA GLU A 491 -8.47 1.19 -3.61
C GLU A 491 -9.70 0.73 -4.40
N GLU A 492 -10.74 0.25 -3.72
CA GLU A 492 -12.03 -0.09 -4.33
C GLU A 492 -12.68 1.14 -4.98
N ASP A 493 -12.68 2.30 -4.32
CA ASP A 493 -13.20 3.54 -4.90
C ASP A 493 -12.39 4.00 -6.11
N ALA A 494 -11.07 3.79 -6.15
CA ALA A 494 -10.26 4.05 -7.34
C ALA A 494 -10.73 3.21 -8.54
N LYS A 495 -11.06 1.94 -8.31
CA LYS A 495 -11.58 1.05 -9.35
C LYS A 495 -13.00 1.40 -9.77
N GLU A 496 -13.91 1.55 -8.82
CA GLU A 496 -15.35 1.59 -9.10
C GLU A 496 -15.87 3.01 -9.30
N ARG A 497 -15.40 4.00 -8.53
CA ARG A 497 -15.87 5.39 -8.63
C ARG A 497 -15.06 6.24 -9.59
N TYR A 498 -13.74 6.07 -9.60
CA TYR A 498 -12.84 6.79 -10.52
C TYR A 498 -12.54 6.02 -11.82
N GLY A 499 -13.14 4.84 -11.98
CA GLY A 499 -13.18 4.13 -13.26
C GLY A 499 -11.87 3.48 -13.67
N ARG A 500 -11.12 2.92 -12.71
CA ARG A 500 -9.85 2.20 -12.87
C ARG A 500 -8.74 3.04 -13.50
N ASN A 501 -7.51 2.51 -13.50
CA ASN A 501 -6.33 3.29 -13.87
C ASN A 501 -6.30 4.63 -13.13
N ALA A 502 -6.61 4.58 -11.83
CA ALA A 502 -6.88 5.74 -11.02
C ALA A 502 -6.26 5.62 -9.64
N ILE A 503 -6.15 6.77 -8.99
CA ILE A 503 -5.73 6.92 -7.61
C ILE A 503 -6.87 7.54 -6.80
N CYS A 504 -7.08 7.02 -5.60
CA CYS A 504 -8.00 7.58 -4.61
C CYS A 504 -7.26 7.75 -3.30
N VAL A 505 -7.33 8.96 -2.73
CA VAL A 505 -6.68 9.31 -1.47
C VAL A 505 -7.75 9.63 -0.44
N ARG A 506 -7.70 8.94 0.70
CA ARG A 506 -8.49 9.25 1.89
C ARG A 506 -7.60 9.90 2.94
N TRP A 507 -7.91 11.14 3.25
CA TRP A 507 -7.22 11.92 4.27
C TRP A 507 -8.02 11.87 5.58
N LEU A 508 -7.51 11.12 6.56
CA LEU A 508 -8.04 11.01 7.90
C LEU A 508 -7.42 12.10 8.78
N LYS A 509 -8.07 13.26 8.80
CA LYS A 509 -7.67 14.40 9.63
C LYS A 509 -7.65 14.02 11.12
N ARG A 510 -6.81 14.70 11.89
CA ARG A 510 -6.78 14.56 13.35
C ARG A 510 -8.07 15.10 13.97
N SER A 511 -8.66 16.12 13.34
CA SER A 511 -9.94 16.70 13.73
C SER A 511 -10.82 17.01 12.51
N GLY A 512 -12.13 16.81 12.66
CA GLY A 512 -13.10 17.04 11.58
C GLY A 512 -13.40 15.79 10.74
N GLU A 513 -14.09 16.00 9.63
CA GLU A 513 -14.52 14.92 8.76
C GLU A 513 -13.41 14.46 7.81
N PRO A 514 -13.34 13.15 7.49
CA PRO A 514 -12.47 12.63 6.45
C PRO A 514 -12.73 13.32 5.11
N VAL A 515 -11.67 13.50 4.33
CA VAL A 515 -11.76 14.01 2.96
C VAL A 515 -11.28 12.93 2.01
N GLN A 516 -12.02 12.70 0.93
CA GLN A 516 -11.64 11.82 -0.16
C GLN A 516 -11.49 12.62 -1.44
N MET A 517 -10.37 12.40 -2.13
CA MET A 517 -10.16 12.90 -3.49
C MET A 517 -9.58 11.82 -4.39
N GLY A 518 -9.92 11.83 -5.67
CA GLY A 518 -9.36 10.89 -6.64
C GLY A 518 -9.17 11.49 -8.02
N THR A 519 -8.43 10.77 -8.85
CA THR A 519 -8.18 11.12 -10.25
C THR A 519 -7.68 9.90 -11.01
N LYS A 520 -7.92 9.84 -12.33
CA LYS A 520 -7.11 8.99 -13.22
C LYS A 520 -5.67 9.47 -13.27
N PHE A 521 -4.74 8.56 -13.59
CA PHE A 521 -3.34 8.93 -13.79
C PHE A 521 -3.16 9.86 -15.00
N PHE A 522 -4.03 9.75 -16.01
CA PHE A 522 -4.04 10.61 -17.19
C PHE A 522 -5.44 10.71 -17.82
N TYR A 523 -5.68 11.78 -18.57
CA TYR A 523 -6.89 12.06 -19.35
C TYR A 523 -6.53 12.55 -20.75
N HIS A 524 -6.38 11.63 -21.71
CA HIS A 524 -6.01 11.97 -23.08
C HIS A 524 -7.04 12.91 -23.74
N ASP A 525 -8.34 12.69 -23.49
CA ASP A 525 -9.43 13.52 -24.03
C ASP A 525 -9.42 14.97 -23.52
N HIS A 526 -8.73 15.20 -22.40
CA HIS A 526 -8.55 16.54 -21.79
C HIS A 526 -7.12 17.08 -21.95
N CYS A 527 -6.28 16.41 -22.75
CA CYS A 527 -4.87 16.73 -22.95
C CYS A 527 -4.04 16.75 -21.65
N ILE A 528 -4.36 15.86 -20.70
CA ILE A 528 -3.61 15.68 -19.45
C ILE A 528 -2.90 14.35 -19.53
N ASN A 529 -1.59 14.39 -19.78
CA ASN A 529 -0.78 13.17 -19.92
C ASN A 529 -0.34 12.59 -18.58
N ASP A 530 -0.34 13.42 -17.52
CA ASP A 530 0.05 13.00 -16.18
C ASP A 530 -0.58 13.92 -15.12
N ALA A 531 -1.67 13.46 -14.52
CA ALA A 531 -2.42 14.24 -13.55
C ALA A 531 -1.65 14.42 -12.24
N LEU A 532 -0.91 13.39 -11.79
CA LEU A 532 -0.14 13.46 -10.55
C LEU A 532 1.08 14.37 -10.69
N GLN A 533 1.78 14.34 -11.82
CA GLN A 533 2.89 15.26 -12.08
C GLN A 533 2.38 16.71 -12.09
N LEU A 534 1.25 17.01 -12.75
CA LEU A 534 0.65 18.34 -12.76
C LEU A 534 0.34 18.82 -11.32
N LEU A 535 -0.26 17.96 -10.51
CA LEU A 535 -0.57 18.24 -9.11
C LEU A 535 0.69 18.48 -8.27
N LEU A 536 1.73 17.64 -8.44
CA LEU A 536 3.01 17.78 -7.72
C LEU A 536 3.75 19.08 -8.12
N GLU A 537 3.85 19.39 -9.41
CA GLU A 537 4.46 20.65 -9.88
C GLU A 537 3.71 21.88 -9.36
N PHE A 538 2.38 21.79 -9.26
CA PHE A 538 1.60 22.87 -8.67
C PHE A 538 1.78 22.97 -7.16
N ALA A 539 1.99 21.85 -6.46
CA ALA A 539 2.33 21.85 -5.03
C ALA A 539 3.66 22.59 -4.78
N ASP A 540 4.69 22.33 -5.59
CA ASP A 540 5.97 23.04 -5.53
C ASP A 540 5.77 24.55 -5.78
N LEU A 541 4.97 24.91 -6.79
CA LEU A 541 4.62 26.31 -7.06
C LEU A 541 3.90 26.96 -5.88
N MET A 542 2.98 26.24 -5.23
CA MET A 542 2.27 26.74 -4.05
C MET A 542 3.24 26.99 -2.90
N GLN A 543 4.14 26.06 -2.64
CA GLN A 543 5.14 26.17 -1.58
C GLN A 543 6.05 27.39 -1.80
N GLU A 544 6.51 27.62 -3.03
CA GLU A 544 7.45 28.68 -3.34
C GLU A 544 6.77 30.04 -3.51
N LYS A 545 5.74 30.13 -4.37
CA LYS A 545 5.31 31.41 -4.98
C LYS A 545 3.88 31.84 -4.66
N ILE A 546 3.05 30.98 -4.07
CA ILE A 546 1.63 31.29 -3.78
C ILE A 546 1.41 31.29 -2.25
N SER A 547 0.60 32.22 -1.76
CA SER A 547 0.24 32.29 -0.35
C SER A 547 -0.71 31.17 0.05
N ARG A 548 -0.59 30.74 1.32
CA ARG A 548 -1.34 29.63 1.93
C ARG A 548 -2.87 29.70 1.76
N GLY A 549 -3.42 30.90 1.66
CA GLY A 549 -4.87 31.10 1.53
C GLY A 549 -5.46 30.68 0.18
N PHE A 550 -4.65 30.36 -0.84
CA PHE A 550 -5.16 30.00 -2.16
C PHE A 550 -6.06 28.76 -2.15
N ALA A 551 -5.59 27.65 -1.58
CA ALA A 551 -6.37 26.42 -1.53
C ALA A 551 -7.67 26.59 -0.72
N THR A 552 -7.59 27.33 0.40
CA THR A 552 -8.75 27.64 1.25
C THR A 552 -9.78 28.49 0.52
N ASP A 553 -9.33 29.57 -0.15
CA ASP A 553 -10.22 30.44 -0.94
C ASP A 553 -10.88 29.65 -2.07
N LEU A 554 -10.11 28.85 -2.81
CA LEU A 554 -10.65 28.04 -3.89
C LEU A 554 -11.68 27.05 -3.34
N MET A 555 -11.40 26.36 -2.24
CA MET A 555 -12.35 25.41 -1.65
C MET A 555 -13.67 26.11 -1.26
N GLN A 556 -13.60 27.31 -0.67
CA GLN A 556 -14.79 28.08 -0.32
C GLN A 556 -15.60 28.53 -1.55
N GLU A 557 -14.92 29.02 -2.59
CA GLU A 557 -15.57 29.50 -3.81
C GLU A 557 -16.02 28.33 -4.73
N SER A 558 -15.41 27.14 -4.60
CA SER A 558 -15.62 25.99 -5.49
C SER A 558 -17.07 25.53 -5.59
N PHE A 559 -17.83 25.56 -4.49
CA PHE A 559 -19.23 25.14 -4.46
C PHE A 559 -20.10 26.02 -5.36
N ALA A 560 -19.84 27.33 -5.40
CA ALA A 560 -20.53 28.25 -6.31
C ALA A 560 -20.02 28.11 -7.75
N LEU A 561 -18.70 27.92 -7.92
CA LEU A 561 -18.07 27.73 -9.23
C LEU A 561 -18.50 26.44 -9.93
N ALA A 562 -18.94 25.42 -9.20
CA ALA A 562 -19.37 24.13 -9.74
C ALA A 562 -20.57 24.24 -10.69
N GLY A 563 -21.37 25.30 -10.57
CA GLY A 563 -22.50 25.61 -11.44
C GLY A 563 -22.15 26.47 -12.66
N LEU A 564 -20.91 26.96 -12.77
CA LEU A 564 -20.46 27.84 -13.85
C LEU A 564 -19.73 27.06 -14.96
N ASP A 565 -19.57 27.70 -16.12
CA ASP A 565 -18.82 27.12 -17.23
C ASP A 565 -17.30 27.13 -16.98
N ALA A 566 -16.57 26.34 -17.78
CA ALA A 566 -15.12 26.21 -17.65
C ALA A 566 -14.36 27.53 -17.85
N LYS A 567 -14.89 28.48 -18.64
CA LYS A 567 -14.25 29.78 -18.88
C LYS A 567 -14.37 30.68 -17.64
N ALA A 568 -15.51 30.66 -16.96
CA ALA A 568 -15.72 31.36 -15.71
C ALA A 568 -14.84 30.76 -14.60
N GLN A 569 -14.75 29.43 -14.52
CA GLN A 569 -13.83 28.74 -13.59
C GLN A 569 -12.36 29.11 -13.84
N GLU A 570 -11.92 29.12 -15.10
CA GLU A 570 -10.56 29.54 -15.47
C GLU A 570 -10.28 31.00 -15.08
N ALA A 571 -11.23 31.91 -15.35
CA ALA A 571 -11.10 33.31 -15.01
C ALA A 571 -10.97 33.51 -13.49
N GLU A 572 -11.73 32.73 -12.70
CA GLU A 572 -11.66 32.79 -11.24
C GLU A 572 -10.34 32.22 -10.70
N LEU A 573 -9.90 31.05 -11.19
CA LEU A 573 -8.59 30.50 -10.86
C LEU A 573 -7.46 31.50 -11.15
N ARG A 574 -7.52 32.18 -12.29
CA ARG A 574 -6.57 33.25 -12.66
C ARG A 574 -6.62 34.42 -11.68
N ARG A 575 -7.83 34.86 -11.28
CA ARG A 575 -8.00 35.94 -10.29
C ARG A 575 -7.40 35.55 -8.93
N LEU A 576 -7.69 34.35 -8.45
CA LEU A 576 -7.16 33.83 -7.19
C LEU A 576 -5.63 33.71 -7.22
N LEU A 577 -5.04 33.19 -8.30
CA LEU A 577 -3.59 33.11 -8.47
C LEU A 577 -2.93 34.50 -8.42
N LYS A 578 -3.50 35.50 -9.13
CA LYS A 578 -3.02 36.90 -9.07
C LYS A 578 -3.10 37.49 -7.68
N ARG A 579 -4.22 37.26 -6.99
CA ARG A 579 -4.49 37.78 -5.65
C ARG A 579 -3.56 37.16 -4.61
N ARG A 580 -3.29 35.86 -4.74
CA ARG A 580 -2.57 35.06 -3.75
C ARG A 580 -1.09 34.90 -4.04
N ARG A 581 -0.54 35.45 -5.14
CA ARG A 581 0.91 35.47 -5.37
C ARG A 581 1.64 36.11 -4.19
N LYS A 582 2.76 35.53 -3.76
CA LYS A 582 3.60 36.12 -2.72
C LYS A 582 4.28 37.38 -3.25
N SER A 583 4.34 38.43 -2.43
CA SER A 583 4.84 39.77 -2.82
C SER A 583 6.30 39.76 -3.30
N ASP A 584 7.06 38.82 -2.77
CA ASP A 584 8.49 38.55 -2.95
C ASP A 584 8.78 37.53 -4.06
N ALA A 585 7.75 36.88 -4.62
CA ALA A 585 7.89 35.89 -5.69
C ALA A 585 7.55 36.47 -7.07
N SER A 586 8.43 36.28 -8.05
CA SER A 586 8.17 36.62 -9.46
C SER A 586 7.38 35.50 -10.15
N LEU A 587 6.05 35.63 -10.14
CA LEU A 587 5.14 34.86 -11.00
C LEU A 587 4.73 35.77 -12.17
N SER A 588 5.12 35.42 -13.39
CA SER A 588 4.76 36.20 -14.57
C SER A 588 3.27 36.05 -14.90
N GLU A 589 2.70 37.03 -15.59
CA GLU A 589 1.31 36.96 -16.07
C GLU A 589 1.09 35.75 -17.01
N GLU A 590 2.09 35.41 -17.81
CA GLU A 590 2.06 34.23 -18.69
C GLU A 590 1.98 32.93 -17.88
N GLN A 591 2.81 32.78 -16.84
CA GLN A 591 2.77 31.61 -15.96
C GLN A 591 1.43 31.49 -15.22
N ILE A 592 0.88 32.61 -14.75
CA ILE A 592 -0.44 32.61 -14.10
C ILE A 592 -1.52 32.14 -15.07
N ASN A 593 -1.50 32.62 -16.32
CA ASN A 593 -2.48 32.22 -17.33
C ASN A 593 -2.34 30.74 -17.68
N ASP A 594 -1.12 30.24 -17.86
CA ASP A 594 -0.84 28.83 -18.14
C ASP A 594 -1.33 27.93 -16.99
N TRP A 595 -1.00 28.25 -15.74
CA TRP A 595 -1.47 27.48 -14.59
C TRP A 595 -2.98 27.52 -14.40
N ALA A 596 -3.61 28.69 -14.56
CA ALA A 596 -5.07 28.80 -14.50
C ALA A 596 -5.73 27.88 -15.54
N GLN A 597 -5.19 27.85 -16.77
CA GLN A 597 -5.69 27.00 -17.84
C GLN A 597 -5.47 25.51 -17.55
N LYS A 598 -4.27 25.11 -17.08
CA LYS A 598 -3.97 23.73 -16.69
C LYS A 598 -4.90 23.23 -15.59
N LEU A 599 -5.10 24.03 -14.54
CA LEU A 599 -6.00 23.72 -13.43
C LEU A 599 -7.46 23.66 -13.87
N ALA A 600 -7.91 24.57 -14.72
CA ALA A 600 -9.28 24.52 -15.27
C ALA A 600 -9.51 23.27 -16.11
N ARG A 601 -8.54 22.87 -16.95
CA ARG A 601 -8.61 21.60 -17.70
C ARG A 601 -8.67 20.40 -16.78
N LEU A 602 -7.86 20.38 -15.71
CA LEU A 602 -7.91 19.32 -14.70
C LEU A 602 -9.27 19.29 -13.99
N ALA A 603 -9.83 20.44 -13.60
CA ALA A 603 -11.16 20.51 -13.01
C ALA A 603 -12.22 19.91 -13.95
N VAL A 604 -12.19 20.25 -15.25
CA VAL A 604 -13.12 19.66 -16.23
C VAL A 604 -12.93 18.15 -16.35
N ALA A 605 -11.68 17.66 -16.34
CA ALA A 605 -11.39 16.23 -16.38
C ALA A 605 -11.88 15.51 -15.11
N LEU A 606 -11.72 16.10 -13.92
CA LEU A 606 -12.21 15.52 -12.67
C LEU A 606 -13.74 15.42 -12.63
N ASP A 607 -14.45 16.33 -13.32
CA ASP A 607 -15.91 16.32 -13.38
C ASP A 607 -16.48 15.06 -14.05
N THR A 608 -15.68 14.29 -14.81
CA THR A 608 -16.11 13.01 -15.41
C THR A 608 -16.44 11.94 -14.37
N HIS A 609 -15.98 12.12 -13.13
CA HIS A 609 -16.16 11.19 -12.02
C HIS A 609 -17.16 11.69 -10.97
N ALA A 610 -17.75 12.87 -11.16
CA ALA A 610 -18.61 13.50 -10.18
C ALA A 610 -19.85 12.65 -9.87
N ASP A 611 -20.12 12.39 -8.58
CA ASP A 611 -21.40 11.86 -8.15
C ASP A 611 -22.41 13.02 -8.12
N HIS A 612 -23.15 13.22 -9.21
CA HIS A 612 -24.16 14.26 -9.31
C HIS A 612 -25.34 14.11 -8.32
N THR A 613 -25.42 12.99 -7.61
CA THR A 613 -26.43 12.73 -6.58
C THR A 613 -25.89 12.90 -5.16
N ALA A 614 -24.57 13.07 -5.00
CA ALA A 614 -23.97 13.30 -3.69
C ALA A 614 -24.36 14.67 -3.13
N ASP A 615 -24.46 14.75 -1.80
CA ASP A 615 -24.48 16.04 -1.11
C ASP A 615 -23.21 16.81 -1.49
N PRO A 616 -23.30 18.05 -2.00
CA PRO A 616 -22.14 18.87 -2.32
C PRO A 616 -21.17 19.03 -1.15
N PHE A 617 -21.65 18.94 0.10
CA PHE A 617 -20.83 19.06 1.30
C PHE A 617 -20.25 17.72 1.79
N ASP A 618 -20.66 16.59 1.24
CA ASP A 618 -20.06 15.29 1.54
C ASP A 618 -18.72 15.14 0.82
N LEU A 619 -17.64 15.54 1.52
CA LEU A 619 -16.28 15.47 0.97
C LEU A 619 -15.70 14.05 0.93
N THR A 620 -16.47 13.03 1.32
CA THR A 620 -16.06 11.61 1.24
C THR A 620 -16.44 10.95 -0.09
N ARG A 621 -17.14 11.67 -0.98
CA ARG A 621 -17.56 11.19 -2.31
C ARG A 621 -16.91 11.99 -3.44
N PRO A 622 -16.79 11.44 -4.67
CA PRO A 622 -16.40 12.21 -5.83
C PRO A 622 -17.34 13.41 -6.04
N GLN A 623 -16.78 14.62 -6.10
CA GLN A 623 -17.54 15.85 -6.23
C GLN A 623 -17.42 16.44 -7.65
N ARG A 624 -18.18 17.50 -7.91
CA ARG A 624 -18.04 18.31 -9.14
C ARG A 624 -16.59 18.72 -9.34
N GLY A 625 -16.13 18.76 -10.59
CA GLY A 625 -14.71 18.81 -10.91
C GLY A 625 -13.89 19.94 -10.26
N ILE A 626 -14.46 21.16 -10.14
CA ILE A 626 -13.78 22.27 -9.47
C ILE A 626 -13.72 22.11 -7.94
N VAL A 627 -14.71 21.44 -7.34
CA VAL A 627 -14.73 21.08 -5.91
C VAL A 627 -13.72 19.97 -5.66
N GLU A 628 -13.67 18.96 -6.54
CA GLU A 628 -12.70 17.88 -6.49
C GLU A 628 -11.25 18.42 -6.62
N LEU A 629 -11.02 19.40 -7.50
CA LEU A 629 -9.76 20.14 -7.56
C LEU A 629 -9.48 20.87 -6.24
N GLY A 630 -10.48 21.54 -5.65
CA GLY A 630 -10.36 22.21 -4.36
C GLY A 630 -9.89 21.28 -3.24
N LYS A 631 -10.43 20.05 -3.17
CA LYS A 631 -9.98 19.00 -2.24
C LYS A 631 -8.52 18.63 -2.47
N TRP A 632 -8.14 18.37 -3.73
CA TRP A 632 -6.74 18.06 -4.10
C TRP A 632 -5.80 19.18 -3.66
N LEU A 633 -6.10 20.43 -3.97
CA LEU A 633 -5.21 21.56 -3.62
C LEU A 633 -5.14 21.81 -2.11
N THR A 634 -6.23 21.55 -1.38
CA THR A 634 -6.24 21.60 0.09
C THR A 634 -5.34 20.51 0.68
N PHE A 635 -5.39 19.30 0.12
CA PHE A 635 -4.53 18.21 0.54
C PHE A 635 -3.06 18.44 0.18
N LEU A 636 -2.76 18.94 -1.03
CA LEU A 636 -1.40 19.27 -1.44
C LEU A 636 -0.79 20.36 -0.56
N ARG A 637 -1.58 21.36 -0.16
CA ARG A 637 -1.14 22.35 0.83
C ARG A 637 -0.71 21.65 2.12
N PHE A 638 -1.55 20.77 2.65
CA PHE A 638 -1.24 19.97 3.85
C PHE A 638 0.04 19.13 3.68
N LEU A 639 0.27 18.51 2.52
CA LEU A 639 1.52 17.79 2.21
C LEU A 639 2.74 18.72 2.28
N THR A 640 2.68 19.88 1.62
CA THR A 640 3.80 20.83 1.56
C THR A 640 4.10 21.50 2.90
N GLU A 641 3.13 21.54 3.81
CA GLU A 641 3.26 22.07 5.17
C GLU A 641 3.74 20.98 6.17
N GLY A 642 4.15 19.80 5.69
CA GLY A 642 4.65 18.71 6.55
C GLY A 642 3.56 18.03 7.38
N GLY A 643 2.30 18.22 7.03
CA GLY A 643 1.15 17.69 7.76
C GLY A 643 0.65 18.58 8.91
N GLU A 644 1.06 19.85 8.96
CA GLU A 644 0.38 20.85 9.79
C GLU A 644 -0.98 21.23 9.15
N GLU A 645 -2.09 21.15 9.92
CA GLU A 645 -3.45 21.50 9.47
C GLU A 645 -3.71 23.02 9.43
#